data_AF-A0A2V5KCJ4-F1
#
_entry.id   AF-A0A2V5KCJ4-F1
#
_cell.length_a   1.000
_cell.length_b   1.000
_cell.length_c   1.000
_cell.angle_alpha   90.00
_cell.angle_beta   90.00
_cell.angle_gamma   90.00
#
_symmetry.space_group_name_H-M   'P 1'
#
loop_
_entity.id
_entity.type
_entity.pdbx_description
1 polymer ?
#
loop_
_entity_poly.entity_id
_entity_poly.type
_entity_poly.pdbx_seq_one_letter_code
_entity_poly.pdbx_strand_id
1 'polypeptide(L)'
;MSVGDLSKRELQEIWIPVYGRAKPVDRLVAAPGSNPVRIPEGMQFTDSFGGNRALTERQYRAPLSIEATVMTDSTNIVLLYAQGEVILNWDRREDMLHVRHPATGQSFDAPGKGAVPPGRWHHVEWIVAEDVMRVLVDGEERFVLPGNYRGLEGKVGLRTGWRANLSVGSLHIEEHRQAGEGGAAFRPAPHESSFVGCLLGAMRACNRYADETELLGGIGYWFQPLGPAGRFDPDAAEEAGAGLAELLRAYGLVVRRLDVRSAGTDESAVFVRDALKEQVPIFAKAGGADEDCRAVTAVDGTMLKLAGPEGGAEAVPIERLSALYSVRPGPEETSRGKMTAAFRRASQAAQGGDAAAAEWLSAMRESADPAALREQAAAIARKRVNAVRYLRDAADRVGESTGSLLEEAMTFCEAAAGHWGGAAERMAESAAEAEVRIRAAFEAERGGAAVLGRIAEALAGVKLLDGLRYNQFSCISQHITLHGVAKYAGISAPDEWIAGASGRPFAFAVHEKVNVHDICLPLPEAEFVRLFANVGLEIEGVEGYARGEAYRRLLERAWDAARAAIDAGYACFGRSVDFDRGEYSLIVGYDRDGYYSHGWHGRSRRAIPWNMYGLGQCQCLQCTARRLDWRTEGPVKSVCRCDACQRTLLTGPALEPQQEGDVRLYWAKPAAPADDRTIVREALAFAVEFGKPDGKWSKPGMRTGSEAYDLLIRSLERGTMDGWYLGLYANGWQECRQHASRFLNEAKRRLDGPGLAGALEAAAREAERLRVLFAKLYDMFPWMQPFGPIPDTERRYAGAELLRRAKQAEADAMKAYAELIRLL
;
A
#
# COMPACT_ATOMS: atom_id res chain seq x y z
N MET A 1 -17.24 64.53 55.87
CA MET A 1 -17.62 65.31 54.67
C MET A 1 -17.38 64.45 53.45
N SER A 2 -18.26 64.56 52.46
CA SER A 2 -18.86 63.46 51.69
C SER A 2 -18.03 62.84 50.57
N VAL A 3 -18.39 61.58 50.30
CA VAL A 3 -18.38 60.88 49.00
C VAL A 3 -18.72 61.84 47.86
N GLY A 4 -17.79 62.09 46.92
CA GLY A 4 -18.10 62.96 45.78
C GLY A 4 -16.98 63.27 44.77
N ASP A 5 -15.69 63.24 45.12
CA ASP A 5 -14.65 63.93 44.31
C ASP A 5 -13.43 63.09 43.88
N LEU A 6 -13.64 61.81 43.57
CA LEU A 6 -12.67 61.00 42.81
C LEU A 6 -13.27 60.54 41.48
N SER A 7 -13.80 61.48 40.70
CA SER A 7 -14.14 61.23 39.30
C SER A 7 -12.86 61.20 38.46
N LYS A 8 -12.59 60.04 37.87
CA LYS A 8 -11.87 59.88 36.59
C LYS A 8 -10.51 60.59 36.51
N ARG A 9 -9.51 60.05 37.21
CA ARG A 9 -8.19 59.97 36.56
C ARG A 9 -8.39 59.08 35.35
N GLU A 10 -8.12 59.63 34.16
CA GLU A 10 -8.01 58.87 32.92
C GLU A 10 -7.11 57.66 33.18
N LEU A 11 -7.71 56.48 33.36
CA LEU A 11 -7.01 55.22 33.20
C LEU A 11 -6.68 55.16 31.71
N GLN A 12 -5.55 55.75 31.32
CA GLN A 12 -4.98 55.51 30.01
C GLN A 12 -4.91 53.99 29.85
N GLU A 13 -5.60 53.45 28.85
CA GLU A 13 -5.48 52.04 28.50
C GLU A 13 -4.00 51.76 28.21
N ILE A 14 -3.39 50.92 29.05
CA ILE A 14 -2.01 50.48 28.84
C ILE A 14 -2.06 49.32 27.86
N TRP A 15 -1.41 49.51 26.72
CA TRP A 15 -1.34 48.54 25.64
C TRP A 15 0.09 48.46 25.06
N ILE A 16 0.38 47.33 24.40
CA ILE A 16 1.57 47.16 23.56
C ILE A 16 1.16 46.87 22.11
N PRO A 17 1.95 47.30 21.12
CA PRO A 17 1.69 46.97 19.73
C PRO A 17 1.79 45.47 19.50
N VAL A 18 0.84 44.94 18.74
CA VAL A 18 0.90 43.58 18.17
C VAL A 18 1.43 43.69 16.76
N TYR A 19 2.39 42.84 16.39
CA TYR A 19 3.06 42.91 15.11
C TYR A 19 2.63 41.80 14.15
N GLY A 20 2.51 42.14 12.87
CA GLY A 20 2.42 41.20 11.76
C GLY A 20 3.43 41.60 10.69
N ARG A 21 4.31 40.68 10.27
CA ARG A 21 5.37 40.94 9.28
C ARG A 21 6.13 42.25 9.50
N ALA A 22 6.63 42.42 10.74
CA ALA A 22 7.37 43.59 11.23
C ALA A 22 6.61 44.94 11.24
N LYS A 23 5.29 44.95 11.05
CA LYS A 23 4.45 46.16 11.16
C LYS A 23 3.45 46.02 12.31
N PRO A 24 3.14 47.08 13.06
CA PRO A 24 2.03 47.06 14.00
C PRO A 24 0.70 46.79 13.26
N VAL A 25 -0.06 45.79 13.72
CA VAL A 25 -1.35 45.36 13.11
C VAL A 25 -2.53 45.45 14.08
N ASP A 26 -2.28 45.45 15.39
CA ASP A 26 -3.30 45.49 16.44
C ASP A 26 -2.69 45.99 17.77
N ARG A 27 -3.49 46.05 18.83
CA ARG A 27 -3.08 46.40 20.19
C ARG A 27 -3.49 45.30 21.16
N LEU A 28 -2.57 44.93 22.05
CA LEU A 28 -2.86 44.08 23.19
C LEU A 28 -3.24 44.97 24.37
N VAL A 29 -4.53 45.01 24.72
CA VAL A 29 -5.09 45.88 25.76
C VAL A 29 -5.26 45.11 27.06
N ALA A 30 -4.59 45.53 28.12
CA ALA A 30 -4.68 44.91 29.42
C ALA A 30 -5.97 45.32 30.16
N ALA A 31 -6.69 44.36 30.73
CA ALA A 31 -7.85 44.66 31.56
C ALA A 31 -7.44 45.51 32.79
N PRO A 32 -8.25 46.50 33.23
CA PRO A 32 -7.91 47.34 34.38
C PRO A 32 -7.61 46.55 35.66
N GLY A 33 -8.25 45.39 35.86
CA GLY A 33 -8.03 44.50 37.00
C GLY A 33 -6.67 43.78 37.02
N SER A 34 -5.91 43.84 35.92
CA SER A 34 -4.56 43.25 35.81
C SER A 34 -3.44 44.20 36.23
N ASN A 35 -3.76 45.37 36.80
CA ASN A 35 -2.79 46.38 37.26
C ASN A 35 -1.59 46.58 36.30
N PRO A 36 -1.83 46.84 35.01
CA PRO A 36 -0.76 46.90 34.04
C PRO A 36 0.21 48.05 34.34
N VAL A 37 1.50 47.82 34.11
CA VAL A 37 2.58 48.80 34.24
C VAL A 37 3.45 48.73 33.00
N ARG A 38 3.80 49.90 32.46
CA ARG A 38 4.73 50.00 31.33
C ARG A 38 6.16 49.82 31.85
N ILE A 39 6.90 48.90 31.28
CA ILE A 39 8.32 48.68 31.58
C ILE A 39 9.16 49.03 30.34
N PRO A 40 10.46 49.33 30.47
CA PRO A 40 11.29 49.71 29.31
C PRO A 40 11.24 48.68 28.17
N GLU A 41 11.14 47.40 28.52
CA GLU A 41 11.16 46.27 27.59
C GLU A 41 9.77 45.85 27.08
N GLY A 42 8.68 46.53 27.51
CA GLY A 42 7.31 46.18 27.10
C GLY A 42 6.25 46.53 28.14
N MET A 43 5.43 45.55 28.53
CA MET A 43 4.38 45.72 29.54
C MET A 43 4.42 44.57 30.54
N GLN A 44 4.25 44.90 31.81
CA GLN A 44 4.04 43.93 32.88
C GLN A 44 2.62 44.06 33.41
N PHE A 45 1.97 42.95 33.73
CA PHE A 45 0.71 42.99 34.45
C PHE A 45 0.66 41.93 35.55
N THR A 46 -0.06 42.26 36.63
CA THR A 46 -0.16 41.50 37.87
C THR A 46 -1.63 41.25 38.20
N ASP A 47 -1.97 39.98 38.41
CA ASP A 47 -3.31 39.60 38.83
C ASP A 47 -3.29 38.77 40.12
N SER A 48 -3.96 39.29 41.15
CA SER A 48 -4.09 38.61 42.43
C SER A 48 -4.95 37.34 42.38
N PHE A 49 -5.71 37.12 41.31
CA PHE A 49 -6.61 35.96 41.14
C PHE A 49 -6.49 35.26 39.77
N GLY A 50 -5.61 35.73 38.88
CA GLY A 50 -5.32 35.12 37.57
C GLY A 50 -6.48 35.11 36.54
N GLY A 51 -7.53 35.91 36.75
CA GLY A 51 -8.73 35.96 35.91
C GLY A 51 -8.77 37.09 34.87
N ASN A 52 -7.96 38.14 35.06
CA ASN A 52 -7.88 39.32 34.22
C ASN A 52 -6.92 39.08 33.05
N ARG A 53 -7.37 39.44 31.85
CA ARG A 53 -6.71 39.10 30.59
C ARG A 53 -6.26 40.38 29.88
N ALA A 54 -5.12 40.32 29.21
CA ALA A 54 -4.80 41.24 28.13
C ALA A 54 -5.25 40.61 26.82
N LEU A 55 -6.06 41.32 26.03
CA LEU A 55 -6.67 40.80 24.81
C LEU A 55 -6.41 41.75 23.64
N THR A 56 -6.32 41.19 22.45
CA THR A 56 -6.30 41.96 21.22
C THR A 56 -7.61 42.71 21.01
N GLU A 57 -7.57 43.87 20.35
CA GLU A 57 -8.80 44.60 20.01
C GLU A 57 -9.60 43.82 18.96
N ARG A 58 -8.89 43.26 17.96
CA ARG A 58 -9.47 42.47 16.87
C ARG A 58 -9.52 40.98 17.20
N GLN A 59 -10.34 40.28 16.43
CA GLN A 59 -10.35 38.82 16.37
C GLN A 59 -9.48 38.34 15.20
N TYR A 60 -8.93 37.15 15.36
CA TYR A 60 -8.06 36.49 14.40
C TYR A 60 -8.64 35.14 14.03
N ARG A 61 -8.50 34.75 12.77
CA ARG A 61 -9.02 33.51 12.21
C ARG A 61 -7.94 32.47 12.04
N ALA A 62 -8.28 31.22 12.29
CA ALA A 62 -7.45 30.09 11.91
C ALA A 62 -7.49 29.88 10.37
N PRO A 63 -6.37 29.47 9.75
CA PRO A 63 -5.09 29.14 10.38
C PRO A 63 -4.29 30.38 10.81
N LEU A 64 -3.62 30.35 11.96
CA LEU A 64 -2.77 31.43 12.46
C LEU A 64 -1.57 30.93 13.28
N SER A 65 -0.53 31.77 13.41
CA SER A 65 0.52 31.62 14.42
C SER A 65 0.49 32.79 15.41
N ILE A 66 0.69 32.47 16.68
CA ILE A 66 0.80 33.42 17.80
C ILE A 66 2.19 33.24 18.40
N GLU A 67 3.03 34.27 18.34
CA GLU A 67 4.38 34.23 18.88
C GLU A 67 4.52 35.30 19.95
N ALA A 68 4.97 34.92 21.14
CA ALA A 68 5.08 35.82 22.28
C ALA A 68 6.47 35.73 22.91
N THR A 69 7.08 36.88 23.16
CA THR A 69 8.28 36.98 24.01
C THR A 69 7.83 37.37 25.41
N VAL A 70 7.93 36.44 26.34
CA VAL A 70 7.27 36.52 27.65
C VAL A 70 8.19 36.07 28.78
N MET A 71 7.99 36.63 29.96
CA MET A 71 8.73 36.30 31.17
C MET A 71 7.80 36.31 32.38
N THR A 72 7.86 35.26 33.19
CA THR A 72 7.22 35.23 34.51
C THR A 72 8.26 35.32 35.62
N ASP A 73 7.94 35.94 36.75
CA ASP A 73 8.78 35.92 37.95
C ASP A 73 8.52 34.70 38.85
N SER A 74 7.47 33.93 38.55
CA SER A 74 7.08 32.74 39.30
C SER A 74 6.41 31.74 38.35
N THR A 75 5.09 31.67 38.35
CA THR A 75 4.31 30.66 37.63
C THR A 75 3.48 31.26 36.50
N ASN A 76 2.85 30.41 35.70
CA ASN A 76 1.77 30.73 34.76
C ASN A 76 2.10 31.81 33.72
N ILE A 77 2.69 31.39 32.62
CA ILE A 77 2.58 32.12 31.34
C ILE A 77 1.37 31.54 30.62
N VAL A 78 0.32 32.35 30.42
CA VAL A 78 -0.90 31.88 29.76
C VAL A 78 -1.12 32.62 28.45
N LEU A 79 -1.11 31.88 27.34
CA LEU A 79 -1.57 32.34 26.04
C LEU A 79 -3.03 31.94 25.86
N LEU A 80 -3.81 32.80 25.18
CA LEU A 80 -5.24 32.64 24.98
C LEU A 80 -5.57 32.77 23.49
N TYR A 81 -6.43 31.90 22.98
CA TYR A 81 -7.02 32.04 21.65
C TYR A 81 -8.38 31.35 21.58
N ALA A 82 -9.42 32.09 21.19
CA ALA A 82 -10.82 31.61 21.20
C ALA A 82 -11.20 31.00 22.58
N GLN A 83 -11.56 29.71 22.66
CA GLN A 83 -11.82 29.03 23.94
C GLN A 83 -10.58 28.33 24.52
N GLY A 84 -9.45 28.40 23.81
CA GLY A 84 -8.23 27.69 24.12
C GLY A 84 -7.29 28.49 25.01
N GLU A 85 -6.44 27.74 25.69
CA GLU A 85 -5.42 28.25 26.60
C GLU A 85 -4.16 27.40 26.46
N VAL A 86 -2.98 28.02 26.54
CA VAL A 86 -1.70 27.32 26.68
C VAL A 86 -1.05 27.88 27.93
N ILE A 87 -0.74 27.02 28.91
CA ILE A 87 -0.20 27.41 30.20
C ILE A 87 1.15 26.72 30.44
N LEU A 88 2.20 27.53 30.56
CA LEU A 88 3.53 27.12 31.02
C LEU A 88 3.69 27.48 32.50
N ASN A 89 4.52 26.72 33.22
CA ASN A 89 4.63 26.77 34.68
C ASN A 89 3.26 26.71 35.38
N TRP A 90 2.46 25.67 35.13
CA TRP A 90 1.06 25.66 35.57
C TRP A 90 0.88 25.50 37.09
N ASP A 91 0.63 26.61 37.78
CA ASP A 91 0.31 26.69 39.21
C ASP A 91 1.25 25.83 40.08
N ARG A 92 0.74 24.90 40.90
CA ARG A 92 1.54 24.01 41.77
C ARG A 92 2.28 22.90 41.01
N ARG A 93 2.18 22.88 39.69
CA ARG A 93 2.77 21.90 38.78
C ARG A 93 3.54 22.62 37.68
N GLU A 94 4.64 23.25 38.07
CA GLU A 94 5.49 24.03 37.17
C GLU A 94 6.03 23.20 35.98
N ASP A 95 6.17 21.89 36.17
CA ASP A 95 6.59 20.97 35.12
C ASP A 95 5.49 20.66 34.09
N MET A 96 4.23 20.98 34.38
CA MET A 96 3.09 20.66 33.53
C MET A 96 2.82 21.73 32.49
N LEU A 97 2.72 21.32 31.23
CA LEU A 97 2.12 22.11 30.17
C LEU A 97 0.62 21.78 30.13
N HIS A 98 -0.22 22.77 30.44
CA HIS A 98 -1.68 22.62 30.33
C HIS A 98 -2.18 23.30 29.07
N VAL A 99 -2.99 22.58 28.29
CA VAL A 99 -3.52 23.07 27.02
C VAL A 99 -5.03 22.88 26.99
N ARG A 100 -5.78 23.93 26.66
CA ARG A 100 -7.22 23.86 26.35
C ARG A 100 -7.43 24.02 24.86
N HIS A 101 -8.22 23.11 24.28
CA HIS A 101 -8.52 23.09 22.86
C HIS A 101 -9.25 24.37 22.42
N PRO A 102 -8.72 25.12 21.42
CA PRO A 102 -9.31 26.38 20.95
C PRO A 102 -10.79 26.36 20.54
N ALA A 103 -11.25 25.28 19.91
CA ALA A 103 -12.66 25.14 19.51
C ALA A 103 -13.59 24.58 20.61
N THR A 104 -13.17 23.55 21.37
CA THR A 104 -14.05 22.81 22.29
C THR A 104 -13.86 23.19 23.77
N GLY A 105 -12.76 23.86 24.10
CA GLY A 105 -12.38 24.18 25.48
C GLY A 105 -11.88 22.99 26.31
N GLN A 106 -11.78 21.80 25.71
CA GLN A 106 -11.32 20.56 26.36
C GLN A 106 -9.87 20.70 26.84
N SER A 107 -9.59 20.30 28.08
CA SER A 107 -8.26 20.32 28.68
C SER A 107 -7.43 19.08 28.35
N PHE A 108 -6.12 19.31 28.19
CA PHE A 108 -5.06 18.33 27.97
C PHE A 108 -3.86 18.72 28.82
N ASP A 109 -3.22 17.70 29.39
CA ASP A 109 -2.11 17.86 30.33
C ASP A 109 -0.89 17.12 29.81
N ALA A 110 0.26 17.80 29.72
CA ALA A 110 1.53 17.23 29.29
C ALA A 110 2.61 17.38 30.39
N PRO A 111 2.80 16.33 31.24
CA PRO A 111 3.79 16.36 32.32
C PRO A 111 5.22 16.51 31.79
N GLY A 112 6.07 17.23 32.53
CA GLY A 112 7.47 17.48 32.17
C GLY A 112 7.70 18.43 30.98
N LYS A 113 6.65 18.97 30.36
CA LYS A 113 6.74 19.84 29.18
C LYS A 113 6.47 21.32 29.47
N GLY A 114 6.00 21.68 30.67
CA GLY A 114 5.59 23.04 31.00
C GLY A 114 6.65 23.95 31.61
N ALA A 115 7.77 23.38 32.06
CA ALA A 115 8.75 24.13 32.83
C ALA A 115 9.49 25.18 31.99
N VAL A 116 9.48 26.42 32.45
CA VAL A 116 10.28 27.54 31.97
C VAL A 116 10.93 28.25 33.17
N PRO A 117 12.24 28.52 33.17
CA PRO A 117 12.90 29.22 34.27
C PRO A 117 12.30 30.61 34.58
N PRO A 118 11.89 30.89 35.83
CA PRO A 118 11.44 32.22 36.21
C PRO A 118 12.54 33.29 36.04
N GLY A 119 12.14 34.53 35.75
CA GLY A 119 13.05 35.65 35.53
C GLY A 119 13.84 35.60 34.22
N ARG A 120 13.42 34.75 33.26
CA ARG A 120 13.99 34.69 31.92
C ARG A 120 12.95 34.95 30.85
N TRP A 121 13.38 35.58 29.76
CA TRP A 121 12.59 35.73 28.56
C TRP A 121 12.54 34.42 27.80
N HIS A 122 11.34 34.03 27.39
CA HIS A 122 11.05 32.84 26.61
C HIS A 122 10.31 33.23 25.34
N HIS A 123 10.65 32.56 24.25
CA HIS A 123 9.92 32.66 22.99
C HIS A 123 8.90 31.52 22.93
N VAL A 124 7.61 31.86 22.92
CA VAL A 124 6.53 30.88 22.87
C VAL A 124 5.78 31.02 21.56
N GLU A 125 5.71 29.94 20.79
CA GLU A 125 4.96 29.87 19.54
C GLU A 125 3.77 28.94 19.70
N TRP A 126 2.58 29.43 19.33
CA TRP A 126 1.36 28.66 19.28
C TRP A 126 0.79 28.71 17.86
N ILE A 127 0.90 27.60 17.16
CA ILE A 127 0.44 27.43 15.78
C ILE A 127 -0.92 26.74 15.84
N VAL A 128 -1.94 27.34 15.22
CA VAL A 128 -3.29 26.76 15.08
C VAL A 128 -3.58 26.65 13.59
N ALA A 129 -3.28 25.49 13.02
CA ALA A 129 -3.63 25.14 11.64
C ALA A 129 -5.07 24.60 11.57
N GLU A 130 -5.60 24.35 10.37
CA GLU A 130 -6.98 23.88 10.19
C GLU A 130 -7.27 22.51 10.83
N ASP A 131 -6.27 21.64 10.91
CA ASP A 131 -6.37 20.24 11.32
C ASP A 131 -5.48 19.88 12.53
N VAL A 132 -4.66 20.81 13.02
CA VAL A 132 -3.72 20.59 14.13
C VAL A 132 -3.37 21.90 14.84
N MET A 133 -3.12 21.83 16.16
CA MET A 133 -2.40 22.88 16.87
C MET A 133 -1.07 22.37 17.44
N ARG A 134 -0.08 23.24 17.52
CA ARG A 134 1.28 22.95 18.02
C ARG A 134 1.73 24.06 18.96
N VAL A 135 2.48 23.69 20.00
CA VAL A 135 3.08 24.64 20.96
C VAL A 135 4.58 24.41 20.99
N LEU A 136 5.35 25.46 20.73
CA LEU A 136 6.80 25.48 20.82
C LEU A 136 7.25 26.49 21.88
N VAL A 137 8.33 26.15 22.58
CA VAL A 137 8.97 27.02 23.59
C VAL A 137 10.47 27.02 23.31
N ASP A 138 11.03 28.19 23.05
CA ASP A 138 12.43 28.39 22.68
C ASP A 138 12.87 27.50 21.51
N GLY A 139 11.98 27.31 20.53
CA GLY A 139 12.19 26.46 19.35
C GLY A 139 11.97 24.95 19.57
N GLU A 140 11.71 24.51 20.80
CA GLU A 140 11.39 23.11 21.12
C GLU A 140 9.89 22.86 21.06
N GLU A 141 9.44 21.88 20.26
CA GLU A 141 8.05 21.44 20.27
C GLU A 141 7.70 20.70 21.57
N ARG A 142 6.69 21.22 22.27
CA ARG A 142 6.28 20.71 23.58
C ARG A 142 4.90 20.07 23.58
N PHE A 143 4.05 20.38 22.59
CA PHE A 143 2.72 19.81 22.48
C PHE A 143 2.17 19.85 21.05
N VAL A 144 1.43 18.80 20.67
CA VAL A 144 0.70 18.71 19.39
C VAL A 144 -0.68 18.11 19.65
N LEU A 145 -1.71 18.71 19.05
CA LEU A 145 -3.09 18.23 19.16
C LEU A 145 -3.81 18.31 17.81
N PRO A 146 -4.01 17.16 17.13
CA PRO A 146 -4.88 17.06 15.97
C PRO A 146 -6.32 17.43 16.34
N GLY A 147 -7.01 18.16 15.47
CA GLY A 147 -8.38 18.62 15.72
C GLY A 147 -8.90 19.48 14.57
N ASN A 148 -10.21 19.72 14.49
CA ASN A 148 -10.76 20.62 13.47
C ASN A 148 -10.84 22.04 14.00
N TYR A 149 -10.01 22.93 13.47
CA TYR A 149 -9.96 24.35 13.81
C TYR A 149 -10.42 25.24 12.65
N ARG A 150 -10.99 24.68 11.57
CA ARG A 150 -11.49 25.47 10.44
C ARG A 150 -12.56 26.46 10.87
N GLY A 151 -12.45 27.68 10.35
CA GLY A 151 -13.39 28.76 10.63
C GLY A 151 -13.36 29.24 12.09
N LEU A 152 -12.40 28.78 12.89
CA LEU A 152 -12.23 29.26 14.25
C LEU A 152 -11.81 30.73 14.20
N GLU A 153 -12.49 31.54 15.00
CA GLU A 153 -12.25 32.98 15.12
C GLU A 153 -12.29 33.36 16.60
N GLY A 154 -11.33 34.16 17.03
CA GLY A 154 -11.26 34.58 18.42
C GLY A 154 -10.21 35.66 18.67
N LYS A 155 -10.30 36.30 19.83
CA LYS A 155 -9.25 37.21 20.30
C LYS A 155 -8.03 36.40 20.74
N VAL A 156 -6.86 36.96 20.51
CA VAL A 156 -5.62 36.45 21.08
C VAL A 156 -5.35 37.21 22.37
N GLY A 157 -4.73 36.55 23.35
CA GLY A 157 -4.44 37.20 24.61
C GLY A 157 -3.35 36.56 25.41
N LEU A 158 -3.01 37.27 26.48
CA LEU A 158 -2.08 36.83 27.51
C LEU A 158 -2.70 37.07 28.88
N ARG A 159 -2.46 36.18 29.82
CA ARG A 159 -2.76 36.43 31.24
C ARG A 159 -1.70 35.79 32.14
N THR A 160 -1.65 36.23 33.38
CA THR A 160 -0.83 35.61 34.42
C THR A 160 -1.70 34.73 35.33
N GLY A 161 -1.06 33.95 36.20
CA GLY A 161 -1.70 33.12 37.21
C GLY A 161 -1.67 33.76 38.60
N TRP A 162 -2.03 32.95 39.60
CA TRP A 162 -2.14 33.42 40.98
C TRP A 162 -0.80 33.92 41.52
N ARG A 163 -0.72 35.21 41.91
CA ARG A 163 0.46 35.85 42.52
C ARG A 163 1.74 35.82 41.66
N ALA A 164 1.59 35.77 40.34
CA ALA A 164 2.71 35.90 39.40
C ALA A 164 2.61 37.23 38.63
N ASN A 165 3.77 37.73 38.22
CA ASN A 165 3.87 38.86 37.31
C ASN A 165 4.24 38.33 35.93
N LEU A 166 3.47 38.71 34.91
CA LEU A 166 3.81 38.40 33.52
C LEU A 166 4.31 39.67 32.84
N SER A 167 5.57 39.63 32.40
CA SER A 167 6.15 40.63 31.50
C SER A 167 6.04 40.15 30.06
N VAL A 168 5.58 41.03 29.19
CA VAL A 168 5.40 40.80 27.75
C VAL A 168 6.28 41.77 26.99
N GLY A 169 7.26 41.24 26.27
CA GLY A 169 8.19 42.01 25.45
C GLY A 169 7.63 42.27 24.05
N SER A 170 7.15 41.22 23.40
CA SER A 170 6.50 41.32 22.09
C SER A 170 5.39 40.29 21.92
N LEU A 171 4.42 40.63 21.06
CA LEU A 171 3.38 39.72 20.58
C LEU A 171 3.28 39.88 19.07
N HIS A 172 3.46 38.77 18.36
CA HIS A 172 3.35 38.68 16.92
C HIS A 172 2.21 37.74 16.57
N ILE A 173 1.37 38.14 15.62
CA ILE A 173 0.26 37.32 15.15
C ILE A 173 0.26 37.37 13.62
N GLU A 174 0.29 36.19 13.00
CA GLU A 174 0.18 36.05 11.55
C GLU A 174 -0.99 35.12 11.22
N GLU A 175 -2.03 35.68 10.57
CA GLU A 175 -3.08 34.88 9.94
C GLU A 175 -2.54 34.28 8.63
N HIS A 176 -2.65 32.96 8.53
CA HIS A 176 -2.32 32.20 7.34
C HIS A 176 -3.57 32.04 6.48
N ARG A 177 -3.40 31.85 5.18
CA ARG A 177 -4.55 31.65 4.29
C ARG A 177 -5.16 30.27 4.51
N GLN A 178 -6.49 30.21 4.54
CA GLN A 178 -7.22 28.95 4.46
C GLN A 178 -6.93 28.25 3.14
N ALA A 179 -6.92 26.92 3.15
CA ALA A 179 -6.74 26.12 1.95
C ALA A 179 -7.97 26.28 1.04
N GLY A 180 -7.98 27.30 0.19
CA GLY A 180 -9.05 27.52 -0.81
C GLY A 180 -9.39 28.97 -1.16
N GLU A 181 -8.97 29.98 -0.39
CA GLU A 181 -9.29 31.39 -0.69
C GLU A 181 -8.05 32.20 -1.10
N GLY A 182 -8.02 32.60 -2.38
CA GLY A 182 -7.27 33.75 -2.86
C GLY A 182 -5.92 33.43 -3.54
N GLY A 183 -5.93 33.51 -4.87
CA GLY A 183 -4.74 33.40 -5.70
C GLY A 183 -3.69 34.47 -5.39
N ALA A 184 -2.59 34.07 -4.78
CA ALA A 184 -1.27 34.64 -4.98
C ALA A 184 -0.19 33.71 -4.37
N ALA A 185 0.72 33.26 -5.23
CA ALA A 185 2.08 32.75 -5.02
C ALA A 185 2.42 31.95 -3.74
N PHE A 186 3.00 30.76 -3.96
CA PHE A 186 3.66 29.90 -2.98
C PHE A 186 4.39 30.67 -1.86
N ARG A 187 3.89 30.54 -0.63
CA ARG A 187 4.53 30.96 0.61
C ARG A 187 4.21 29.91 1.68
N PRO A 188 5.17 29.54 2.55
CA PRO A 188 6.46 30.20 2.78
C PRO A 188 7.57 29.78 1.80
N ALA A 189 8.59 30.62 1.69
CA ALA A 189 9.86 30.24 1.07
C ALA A 189 10.46 29.02 1.81
N PRO A 190 11.22 28.15 1.12
CA PRO A 190 11.87 27.03 1.78
C PRO A 190 12.90 27.56 2.78
N HIS A 191 13.14 26.85 3.87
CA HIS A 191 14.14 27.24 4.88
C HIS A 191 15.57 26.90 4.46
N GLU A 192 15.73 26.11 3.40
CA GLU A 192 17.00 25.76 2.78
C GLU A 192 16.81 25.61 1.27
N SER A 193 17.82 25.96 0.46
CA SER A 193 17.84 25.75 -1.00
C SER A 193 18.08 24.28 -1.41
N SER A 194 17.55 23.33 -0.63
CA SER A 194 17.65 21.90 -0.88
C SER A 194 16.30 21.33 -1.33
N PHE A 195 16.32 20.16 -1.97
CA PHE A 195 15.07 19.47 -2.34
C PHE A 195 14.20 19.20 -1.10
N VAL A 196 14.83 18.77 -0.01
CA VAL A 196 14.14 18.48 1.27
C VAL A 196 13.60 19.77 1.89
N GLY A 197 14.35 20.86 1.85
CA GLY A 197 13.91 22.18 2.30
C GLY A 197 12.69 22.71 1.53
N CYS A 198 12.71 22.55 0.20
CA CYS A 198 11.60 22.86 -0.70
C CYS A 198 10.38 21.98 -0.47
N LEU A 199 10.60 20.68 -0.28
CA LEU A 199 9.53 19.74 0.01
C LEU A 199 8.88 20.04 1.36
N LEU A 200 9.65 20.28 2.43
CA LEU A 200 9.11 20.69 3.73
C LEU A 200 8.34 22.01 3.65
N GLY A 201 8.81 22.98 2.86
CA GLY A 201 8.07 24.21 2.56
C GLY A 201 6.73 23.93 1.86
N ALA A 202 6.73 23.02 0.88
CA ALA A 202 5.53 22.57 0.19
C ALA A 202 4.56 21.81 1.09
N MET A 203 5.07 20.95 1.98
CA MET A 203 4.27 20.25 2.98
C MET A 203 3.56 21.23 3.91
N ARG A 204 4.27 22.24 4.44
CA ARG A 204 3.68 23.31 5.24
C ARG A 204 2.60 24.07 4.48
N ALA A 205 2.83 24.39 3.20
CA ALA A 205 1.83 25.04 2.36
C ALA A 205 0.59 24.16 2.10
N CYS A 206 0.73 22.83 2.15
CA CYS A 206 -0.39 21.88 2.11
C CYS A 206 -0.96 21.54 3.50
N ASN A 207 -0.61 22.30 4.55
CA ASN A 207 -0.97 22.02 5.95
C ASN A 207 -0.55 20.61 6.43
N ARG A 208 0.53 20.05 5.90
CA ARG A 208 1.12 18.79 6.36
C ARG A 208 2.37 19.11 7.19
N TYR A 209 2.24 19.03 8.51
CA TYR A 209 3.38 19.26 9.41
C TYR A 209 4.12 17.95 9.67
N ALA A 210 5.40 17.93 9.30
CA ALA A 210 6.38 16.93 9.71
C ALA A 210 7.71 17.67 9.94
N ASP A 211 8.47 17.24 10.94
CA ASP A 211 9.87 17.69 11.02
C ASP A 211 10.74 16.91 10.02
N GLU A 212 11.98 17.36 9.83
CA GLU A 212 12.91 16.72 8.91
C GLU A 212 13.21 15.26 9.29
N THR A 213 13.23 14.93 10.58
CA THR A 213 13.50 13.57 11.05
C THR A 213 12.35 12.63 10.73
N GLU A 214 11.12 13.07 10.98
CA GLU A 214 9.91 12.34 10.62
C GLU A 214 9.79 12.19 9.11
N LEU A 215 10.04 13.24 8.33
CA LEU A 215 10.00 13.16 6.87
C LEU A 215 11.07 12.22 6.35
N LEU A 216 12.34 12.42 6.71
CA LEU A 216 13.45 11.63 6.19
C LEU A 216 13.43 10.18 6.71
N GLY A 217 12.93 9.95 7.92
CA GLY A 217 12.72 8.61 8.47
C GLY A 217 11.55 7.92 7.80
N GLY A 218 10.46 8.64 7.63
CA GLY A 218 9.29 8.19 6.89
C GLY A 218 9.61 7.90 5.44
N ILE A 219 10.53 8.65 4.81
CA ILE A 219 10.96 8.38 3.42
C ILE A 219 11.95 7.22 3.28
N GLY A 220 12.33 6.62 4.41
CA GLY A 220 13.34 5.56 4.48
C GLY A 220 14.78 6.07 4.31
N TYR A 221 14.99 7.39 4.16
CA TYR A 221 16.29 7.99 3.84
C TYR A 221 17.32 7.77 4.93
N TRP A 222 16.91 7.82 6.20
CA TRP A 222 17.81 7.54 7.31
C TRP A 222 18.39 6.12 7.31
N PHE A 223 17.82 5.21 6.53
CA PHE A 223 18.24 3.81 6.44
C PHE A 223 18.94 3.47 5.12
N GLN A 224 19.02 4.40 4.17
CA GLN A 224 19.61 4.10 2.87
C GLN A 224 21.14 3.96 2.96
N PRO A 225 21.74 2.93 2.33
CA PRO A 225 23.18 2.89 2.12
C PRO A 225 23.56 4.01 1.13
N LEU A 226 24.53 4.84 1.50
CA LEU A 226 24.97 5.97 0.68
C LEU A 226 26.41 5.75 0.23
N GLY A 227 26.69 5.95 -1.06
CA GLY A 227 28.05 6.02 -1.58
C GLY A 227 28.76 7.34 -1.19
N PRO A 228 30.07 7.47 -1.45
CA PRO A 228 30.86 8.66 -1.15
C PRO A 228 30.49 9.89 -2.01
N ALA A 229 29.74 9.72 -3.10
CA ALA A 229 29.13 10.86 -3.81
C ALA A 229 27.82 11.37 -3.15
N GLY A 230 27.41 10.77 -2.03
CA GLY A 230 26.07 10.72 -1.45
C GLY A 230 25.39 12.06 -1.09
N ARG A 231 25.07 12.84 -2.11
CA ARG A 231 23.98 13.83 -2.07
C ARG A 231 22.64 13.08 -2.14
N PHE A 232 21.60 13.61 -1.50
CA PHE A 232 20.24 13.18 -1.82
C PHE A 232 20.01 13.55 -3.27
N ASP A 233 20.07 12.57 -4.18
CA ASP A 233 19.74 12.77 -5.58
C ASP A 233 18.25 12.45 -5.76
N PRO A 234 17.40 13.47 -5.97
CA PRO A 234 15.98 13.26 -6.26
C PRO A 234 15.78 12.43 -7.53
N ASP A 235 16.74 12.47 -8.47
CA ASP A 235 16.68 11.77 -9.75
C ASP A 235 17.03 10.27 -9.57
N ALA A 236 17.99 9.91 -8.71
CA ALA A 236 18.22 8.51 -8.29
C ALA A 236 17.07 7.92 -7.45
N ALA A 237 16.38 8.76 -6.65
CA ALA A 237 15.16 8.36 -5.95
C ALA A 237 13.97 8.12 -6.92
N GLU A 238 14.10 8.51 -8.19
CA GLU A 238 13.11 8.45 -9.25
C GLU A 238 13.40 7.36 -10.31
N GLU A 239 14.64 6.91 -10.50
CA GLU A 239 14.88 5.58 -11.08
C GLU A 239 14.20 4.48 -10.24
N ALA A 240 14.01 4.75 -8.94
CA ALA A 240 13.14 3.98 -8.05
C ALA A 240 11.65 4.39 -8.09
N GLY A 241 11.20 5.12 -9.14
CA GLY A 241 10.06 6.05 -9.26
C GLY A 241 8.67 5.68 -8.74
N ALA A 242 8.45 4.46 -8.27
CA ALA A 242 7.29 4.14 -7.43
C ALA A 242 7.46 4.65 -5.98
N GLY A 243 8.69 4.66 -5.45
CA GLY A 243 8.97 4.74 -4.01
C GLY A 243 8.80 6.11 -3.36
N LEU A 244 9.29 7.20 -3.97
CA LEU A 244 9.12 8.55 -3.40
C LEU A 244 7.66 9.02 -3.50
N ALA A 245 7.00 8.77 -4.63
CA ALA A 245 5.58 9.10 -4.82
C ALA A 245 4.67 8.29 -3.89
N GLU A 246 4.92 6.99 -3.71
CA GLU A 246 4.19 6.14 -2.74
C GLU A 246 4.28 6.66 -1.31
N LEU A 247 5.42 7.24 -0.98
CA LEU A 247 5.72 7.63 0.37
C LEU A 247 5.21 9.04 0.68
N LEU A 248 5.35 9.98 -0.27
CA LEU A 248 4.69 11.27 -0.15
C LEU A 248 3.17 11.11 -0.17
N ARG A 249 2.63 10.09 -0.87
CA ARG A 249 1.23 9.68 -0.70
C ARG A 249 0.93 9.26 0.73
N ALA A 250 1.84 8.58 1.44
CA ALA A 250 1.64 8.26 2.84
C ALA A 250 1.51 9.52 3.72
N TYR A 251 2.16 10.63 3.36
CA TYR A 251 1.98 11.95 3.98
C TYR A 251 0.78 12.74 3.45
N GLY A 252 -0.09 12.12 2.64
CA GLY A 252 -1.22 12.79 2.03
C GLY A 252 -0.80 13.83 1.00
N LEU A 253 0.23 13.50 0.21
CA LEU A 253 0.77 14.38 -0.83
C LEU A 253 0.90 13.64 -2.16
N VAL A 254 0.63 14.35 -3.24
CA VAL A 254 0.85 13.90 -4.61
C VAL A 254 1.87 14.82 -5.25
N VAL A 255 3.04 14.28 -5.60
CA VAL A 255 4.08 15.03 -6.31
C VAL A 255 4.02 14.70 -7.79
N ARG A 256 3.97 15.73 -8.63
CA ARG A 256 4.17 15.61 -10.08
C ARG A 256 5.51 16.24 -10.42
N ARG A 257 6.34 15.54 -11.17
CA ARG A 257 7.58 16.06 -11.73
C ARG A 257 7.42 16.26 -13.23
N LEU A 258 8.08 17.28 -13.76
CA LEU A 258 8.32 17.44 -15.18
C LEU A 258 9.83 17.57 -15.40
N ASP A 259 10.39 16.70 -16.24
CA ASP A 259 11.75 16.86 -16.74
C ASP A 259 11.76 17.91 -17.85
N VAL A 260 12.42 19.02 -17.55
CA VAL A 260 12.43 20.22 -18.41
C VAL A 260 13.16 19.95 -19.73
N ARG A 261 14.17 19.08 -19.71
CA ARG A 261 14.96 18.76 -20.90
C ARG A 261 14.16 17.94 -21.90
N SER A 262 13.30 17.03 -21.42
CA SER A 262 12.45 16.23 -22.30
C SER A 262 11.19 16.96 -22.78
N ALA A 263 10.58 17.78 -21.91
CA ALA A 263 9.32 18.46 -22.21
C ALA A 263 9.52 19.73 -23.05
N GLY A 264 10.69 20.36 -22.93
CA GLY A 264 10.96 21.65 -23.55
C GLY A 264 10.32 22.83 -22.81
N THR A 265 10.65 24.03 -23.25
CA THR A 265 10.33 25.29 -22.56
C THR A 265 8.83 25.57 -22.50
N ASP A 266 8.09 25.33 -23.59
CA ASP A 266 6.66 25.68 -23.68
C ASP A 266 5.80 24.80 -22.77
N GLU A 267 6.03 23.48 -22.78
CA GLU A 267 5.33 22.53 -21.91
C GLU A 267 5.67 22.79 -20.42
N SER A 268 6.93 23.12 -20.13
CA SER A 268 7.36 23.52 -18.79
C SER A 268 6.66 24.79 -18.30
N ALA A 269 6.51 25.78 -19.17
CA ALA A 269 5.76 27.00 -18.85
C ALA A 269 4.26 26.72 -18.64
N VAL A 270 3.66 25.77 -19.37
CA VAL A 270 2.28 25.30 -19.13
C VAL A 270 2.17 24.63 -17.76
N PHE A 271 3.07 23.70 -17.44
CA PHE A 271 3.09 23.01 -16.14
C PHE A 271 3.16 23.98 -14.96
N VAL A 272 4.03 24.99 -15.04
CA VAL A 272 4.13 26.03 -14.00
C VAL A 272 2.86 26.86 -13.91
N ARG A 273 2.30 27.29 -15.06
CA ARG A 273 1.05 28.08 -15.07
C ARG A 273 -0.11 27.30 -14.48
N ASP A 274 -0.24 26.02 -14.79
CA ASP A 274 -1.29 25.17 -14.26
C ASP A 274 -1.14 25.00 -12.74
N ALA A 275 0.07 24.71 -12.25
CA ALA A 275 0.33 24.61 -10.81
C ALA A 275 0.03 25.93 -10.06
N LEU A 276 0.47 27.07 -10.61
CA LEU A 276 0.19 28.38 -10.02
C LEU A 276 -1.31 28.74 -10.07
N LYS A 277 -2.01 28.34 -11.14
CA LYS A 277 -3.47 28.52 -11.29
C LYS A 277 -4.25 27.67 -10.30
N GLU A 278 -3.81 26.43 -10.08
CA GLU A 278 -4.31 25.51 -9.05
C GLU A 278 -3.92 25.95 -7.63
N GLN A 279 -3.03 26.95 -7.51
CA GLN A 279 -2.49 27.45 -6.24
C GLN A 279 -1.76 26.36 -5.43
N VAL A 280 -1.09 25.44 -6.12
CA VAL A 280 -0.34 24.36 -5.48
C VAL A 280 1.15 24.69 -5.43
N PRO A 281 1.87 24.25 -4.38
CA PRO A 281 3.31 24.38 -4.31
C PRO A 281 4.05 23.93 -5.55
N ILE A 282 5.01 24.75 -5.99
CA ILE A 282 5.92 24.41 -7.08
C ILE A 282 7.34 24.89 -6.79
N PHE A 283 8.32 24.04 -7.10
CA PHE A 283 9.74 24.36 -6.98
C PHE A 283 10.53 23.77 -8.14
N ALA A 284 11.71 24.32 -8.41
CA ALA A 284 12.56 23.98 -9.54
C ALA A 284 13.96 23.59 -9.08
N LYS A 285 14.57 22.66 -9.79
CA LYS A 285 15.99 22.27 -9.65
C LYS A 285 16.80 22.96 -10.75
N ALA A 286 17.83 23.70 -10.37
CA ALA A 286 18.73 24.34 -11.33
C ALA A 286 19.69 23.32 -11.97
N GLY A 287 20.06 23.51 -13.25
CA GLY A 287 21.06 22.70 -13.93
C GLY A 287 22.48 23.26 -13.71
N GLY A 288 23.39 22.47 -13.11
CA GLY A 288 24.79 22.86 -12.83
C GLY A 288 25.45 22.04 -11.72
N ALA A 289 26.67 22.43 -11.30
CA ALA A 289 27.41 21.76 -10.22
C ALA A 289 26.85 22.04 -8.81
N ASP A 290 26.16 23.17 -8.64
CA ASP A 290 25.34 23.50 -7.47
C ASP A 290 23.85 23.36 -7.85
N GLU A 291 23.32 22.17 -7.57
CA GLU A 291 21.95 21.76 -7.88
C GLU A 291 20.93 22.24 -6.83
N ASP A 292 20.90 23.55 -6.59
CA ASP A 292 19.99 24.13 -5.62
C ASP A 292 18.52 24.01 -6.08
N CYS A 293 17.66 23.57 -5.16
CA CYS A 293 16.22 23.58 -5.34
C CYS A 293 15.63 24.87 -4.76
N ARG A 294 14.80 25.57 -5.53
CA ARG A 294 14.21 26.85 -5.14
C ARG A 294 12.74 26.93 -5.50
N ALA A 295 11.98 27.70 -4.72
CA ALA A 295 10.56 27.86 -4.91
C ALA A 295 10.22 28.67 -6.16
N VAL A 296 9.27 28.21 -6.97
CA VAL A 296 8.79 28.94 -8.15
C VAL A 296 7.62 29.82 -7.74
N THR A 297 7.79 31.14 -7.85
CA THR A 297 6.82 32.14 -7.36
C THR A 297 6.01 32.80 -8.48
N ALA A 298 6.54 32.81 -9.70
CA ALA A 298 5.87 33.32 -10.89
C ALA A 298 6.52 32.77 -12.17
N VAL A 299 5.82 32.91 -13.29
CA VAL A 299 6.29 32.64 -14.66
C VAL A 299 5.89 33.79 -15.57
N ASP A 300 6.83 34.25 -16.40
CA ASP A 300 6.63 35.29 -17.41
C ASP A 300 7.30 34.86 -18.72
N GLY A 301 6.51 34.44 -19.70
CA GLY A 301 7.00 33.80 -20.92
C GLY A 301 7.85 32.56 -20.59
N THR A 302 9.14 32.62 -20.92
CA THR A 302 10.13 31.55 -20.71
C THR A 302 10.97 31.74 -19.44
N MET A 303 10.64 32.73 -18.61
CA MET A 303 11.38 33.08 -17.39
C MET A 303 10.57 32.70 -16.14
N LEU A 304 11.20 32.04 -15.17
CA LEU A 304 10.62 31.77 -13.84
C LEU A 304 11.20 32.71 -12.79
N LYS A 305 10.40 33.07 -11.78
CA LYS A 305 10.89 33.76 -10.58
C LYS A 305 11.13 32.74 -9.46
N LEU A 306 12.40 32.52 -9.10
CA LEU A 306 12.81 31.58 -8.06
C LEU A 306 13.12 32.28 -6.74
N ALA A 307 12.62 31.76 -5.61
CA ALA A 307 12.86 32.28 -4.27
C ALA A 307 13.54 31.23 -3.37
N GLY A 308 14.56 31.68 -2.62
CA GLY A 308 15.31 30.89 -1.65
C GLY A 308 15.01 31.30 -0.19
N PRO A 309 15.73 30.73 0.79
CA PRO A 309 15.48 30.92 2.22
C PRO A 309 15.67 32.34 2.74
N GLU A 310 16.63 33.08 2.19
CA GLU A 310 16.89 34.47 2.61
C GLU A 310 15.85 35.47 2.10
N GLY A 311 14.89 35.01 1.29
CA GLY A 311 13.95 35.87 0.59
C GLY A 311 14.57 36.57 -0.63
N GLY A 312 13.72 37.20 -1.43
CA GLY A 312 14.10 37.72 -2.75
C GLY A 312 13.81 36.72 -3.88
N ALA A 313 13.49 37.25 -5.06
CA ALA A 313 13.15 36.43 -6.24
C ALA A 313 14.11 36.75 -7.40
N GLU A 314 14.77 35.73 -7.90
CA GLU A 314 15.66 35.79 -9.07
C GLU A 314 14.90 35.34 -10.33
N ALA A 315 15.07 36.03 -11.45
CA ALA A 315 14.52 35.61 -12.74
C ALA A 315 15.47 34.62 -13.43
N VAL A 316 15.03 33.38 -13.67
CA VAL A 316 15.82 32.29 -14.25
C VAL A 316 15.13 31.75 -15.51
N PRO A 317 15.83 31.64 -16.65
CA PRO A 317 15.28 30.99 -17.85
C PRO A 317 14.94 29.52 -17.60
N ILE A 318 13.78 29.05 -18.07
CA ILE A 318 13.31 27.66 -17.91
C ILE A 318 14.35 26.65 -18.42
N GLU A 319 14.98 26.92 -19.56
CA GLU A 319 16.01 26.04 -20.17
C GLU A 319 17.25 25.81 -19.30
N ARG A 320 17.47 26.60 -18.25
CA ARG A 320 18.55 26.40 -17.27
C ARG A 320 18.15 25.46 -16.14
N LEU A 321 16.92 24.95 -16.14
CA LEU A 321 16.40 24.05 -15.11
C LEU A 321 16.52 22.60 -15.59
N SER A 322 16.71 21.69 -14.65
CA SER A 322 16.66 20.25 -14.92
C SER A 322 15.26 19.68 -14.71
N ALA A 323 14.58 20.11 -13.64
CA ALA A 323 13.28 19.57 -13.27
C ALA A 323 12.39 20.60 -12.57
N LEU A 324 11.07 20.39 -12.71
CA LEU A 324 10.01 21.11 -11.99
C LEU A 324 9.19 20.12 -11.18
N TYR A 325 8.83 20.50 -9.95
CA TYR A 325 8.05 19.67 -9.04
C TYR A 325 6.84 20.45 -8.56
N SER A 326 5.63 19.87 -8.68
CA SER A 326 4.42 20.40 -8.05
C SER A 326 3.89 19.43 -7.01
N VAL A 327 3.51 19.93 -5.83
CA VAL A 327 3.04 19.13 -4.69
C VAL A 327 1.58 19.46 -4.41
N ARG A 328 0.72 18.45 -4.33
CA ARG A 328 -0.73 18.60 -4.08
C ARG A 328 -1.15 17.83 -2.84
N PRO A 329 -2.21 18.23 -2.14
CA PRO A 329 -2.86 17.38 -1.15
C PRO A 329 -3.37 16.07 -1.78
N GLY A 330 -3.26 14.99 -1.04
CA GLY A 330 -3.76 13.65 -1.35
C GLY A 330 -4.34 12.96 -0.12
N PRO A 331 -4.89 11.74 -0.28
CA PRO A 331 -5.40 10.96 0.84
C PRO A 331 -4.27 10.60 1.80
N GLU A 332 -4.47 10.84 3.09
CA GLU A 332 -3.45 10.59 4.11
C GLU A 332 -3.47 9.13 4.58
N GLU A 333 -2.29 8.54 4.76
CA GLU A 333 -2.16 7.22 5.36
C GLU A 333 -2.11 7.28 6.89
N THR A 334 -2.54 6.18 7.52
CA THR A 334 -2.34 5.99 8.96
C THR A 334 -0.86 6.01 9.33
N SER A 335 -0.51 6.39 10.56
CA SER A 335 0.88 6.32 11.07
C SER A 335 1.51 4.94 10.86
N ARG A 336 0.72 3.88 11.01
CA ARG A 336 1.12 2.49 10.74
C ARG A 336 1.43 2.22 9.27
N GLY A 337 0.65 2.79 8.35
CA GLY A 337 0.89 2.74 6.90
C GLY A 337 2.19 3.47 6.52
N LYS A 338 2.39 4.68 7.07
CA LYS A 338 3.63 5.47 6.91
C LYS A 338 4.86 4.66 7.35
N MET A 339 4.83 4.06 8.54
CA MET A 339 5.93 3.23 9.06
C MET A 339 6.16 1.95 8.25
N THR A 340 5.10 1.27 7.85
CA THR A 340 5.19 0.08 6.98
C THR A 340 5.94 0.40 5.68
N ALA A 341 5.57 1.48 5.00
CA ALA A 341 6.21 1.90 3.76
C ALA A 341 7.69 2.27 3.97
N ALA A 342 7.97 3.05 5.02
CA ALA A 342 9.32 3.47 5.39
C ALA A 342 10.25 2.27 5.61
N PHE A 343 9.83 1.31 6.45
CA PHE A 343 10.62 0.15 6.83
C PHE A 343 10.79 -0.86 5.70
N ARG A 344 9.76 -1.04 4.87
CA ARG A 344 9.87 -1.86 3.65
C ARG A 344 10.89 -1.27 2.68
N ARG A 345 10.92 0.05 2.51
CA ARG A 345 11.89 0.73 1.65
C ARG A 345 13.31 0.64 2.20
N ALA A 346 13.48 0.84 3.51
CA ALA A 346 14.75 0.63 4.18
C ALA A 346 15.29 -0.79 3.89
N SER A 347 14.42 -1.80 3.99
CA SER A 347 14.75 -3.19 3.67
C SER A 347 15.16 -3.40 2.22
N GLN A 348 14.45 -2.79 1.27
CA GLN A 348 14.76 -2.86 -0.16
C GLN A 348 16.07 -2.14 -0.52
N ALA A 349 16.31 -0.96 0.06
CA ALA A 349 17.50 -0.15 -0.22
C ALA A 349 18.80 -0.87 0.18
N ALA A 350 18.75 -1.73 1.20
CA ALA A 350 19.90 -2.53 1.61
C ALA A 350 20.42 -3.51 0.53
N GLN A 351 19.63 -3.82 -0.49
CA GLN A 351 20.09 -4.62 -1.64
C GLN A 351 21.22 -3.92 -2.43
N GLY A 352 21.30 -2.58 -2.38
CA GLY A 352 22.37 -1.80 -2.96
C GLY A 352 23.60 -1.61 -2.05
N GLY A 353 23.56 -2.12 -0.81
CA GLY A 353 24.60 -1.88 0.19
C GLY A 353 25.98 -2.40 -0.21
N ASP A 354 26.05 -3.54 -0.92
CA ASP A 354 27.32 -4.10 -1.38
C ASP A 354 27.99 -3.24 -2.47
N ALA A 355 27.19 -2.63 -3.34
CA ALA A 355 27.70 -1.70 -4.34
C ALA A 355 28.20 -0.40 -3.69
N ALA A 356 27.42 0.19 -2.78
CA ALA A 356 27.83 1.38 -2.03
C ALA A 356 29.10 1.13 -1.18
N ALA A 357 29.21 -0.06 -0.57
CA ALA A 357 30.42 -0.47 0.14
C ALA A 357 31.63 -0.52 -0.80
N ALA A 358 31.49 -1.10 -1.99
CA ALA A 358 32.55 -1.15 -2.98
C ALA A 358 32.99 0.25 -3.43
N GLU A 359 32.04 1.18 -3.63
CA GLU A 359 32.35 2.57 -3.97
C GLU A 359 33.14 3.29 -2.88
N TRP A 360 32.75 3.13 -1.61
CA TRP A 360 33.48 3.70 -0.47
C TRP A 360 34.92 3.20 -0.41
N LEU A 361 35.11 1.90 -0.62
CA LEU A 361 36.44 1.28 -0.61
C LEU A 361 37.29 1.73 -1.80
N SER A 362 36.69 1.92 -2.97
CA SER A 362 37.38 2.50 -4.14
C SER A 362 37.78 3.95 -3.86
N ALA A 363 36.84 4.77 -3.42
CA ALA A 363 37.07 6.18 -3.12
C ALA A 363 38.16 6.36 -2.05
N MET A 364 38.21 5.52 -1.02
CA MET A 364 39.29 5.60 -0.03
C MET A 364 40.68 5.26 -0.59
N ARG A 365 40.75 4.37 -1.58
CA ARG A 365 42.02 3.99 -2.23
C ARG A 365 42.49 5.05 -3.24
N GLU A 366 41.53 5.75 -3.84
CA GLU A 366 41.76 6.63 -4.99
C GLU A 366 41.68 8.13 -4.65
N SER A 367 41.11 8.51 -3.50
CA SER A 367 40.82 9.91 -3.18
C SER A 367 42.08 10.72 -2.87
N ALA A 368 42.17 11.88 -3.50
CA ALA A 368 43.14 12.92 -3.19
C ALA A 368 42.70 13.83 -2.01
N ASP A 369 41.47 13.71 -1.52
CA ASP A 369 40.90 14.50 -0.43
C ASP A 369 40.25 13.61 0.66
N PRO A 370 41.05 13.14 1.64
CA PRO A 370 40.55 12.38 2.78
C PRO A 370 39.66 13.17 3.74
N ALA A 371 39.72 14.50 3.72
CA ALA A 371 38.92 15.35 4.61
C ALA A 371 37.46 15.35 4.19
N ALA A 372 37.18 15.42 2.88
CA ALA A 372 35.83 15.30 2.34
C ALA A 372 35.18 13.94 2.67
N LEU A 373 35.92 12.83 2.50
CA LEU A 373 35.43 11.49 2.85
C LEU A 373 35.15 11.34 4.35
N ARG A 374 36.01 11.95 5.19
CA ARG A 374 35.81 11.97 6.65
C ARG A 374 34.54 12.73 7.03
N GLU A 375 34.31 13.90 6.45
CA GLU A 375 33.12 14.69 6.72
C GLU A 375 31.84 13.95 6.32
N GLN A 376 31.88 13.25 5.18
CA GLN A 376 30.78 12.41 4.71
C GLN A 376 30.52 11.21 5.64
N ALA A 377 31.56 10.50 6.07
CA ALA A 377 31.42 9.41 7.02
C ALA A 377 30.80 9.90 8.35
N ALA A 378 31.23 11.07 8.84
CA ALA A 378 30.65 11.71 10.01
C ALA A 378 29.19 12.14 9.78
N ALA A 379 28.84 12.59 8.57
CA ALA A 379 27.46 12.90 8.21
C ALA A 379 26.59 11.64 8.24
N ILE A 380 27.04 10.52 7.65
CA ILE A 380 26.30 9.25 7.68
C ILE A 380 26.11 8.77 9.13
N ALA A 381 27.12 8.90 9.99
CA ALA A 381 26.99 8.58 11.41
C ALA A 381 25.84 9.37 12.08
N ARG A 382 25.75 10.69 11.83
CA ARG A 382 24.65 11.53 12.32
C ARG A 382 23.28 11.09 11.77
N LYS A 383 23.23 10.68 10.50
CA LYS A 383 21.98 10.14 9.90
C LYS A 383 21.51 8.87 10.62
N ARG A 384 22.43 7.97 11.00
CA ARG A 384 22.08 6.75 11.75
C ARG A 384 21.62 7.05 13.19
N VAL A 385 22.18 8.08 13.83
CA VAL A 385 21.64 8.59 15.11
C VAL A 385 20.21 9.09 14.95
N ASN A 386 19.91 9.83 13.87
CA ASN A 386 18.54 10.25 13.56
C ASN A 386 17.61 9.07 13.24
N ALA A 387 18.13 8.01 12.59
CA ALA A 387 17.40 6.76 12.37
C ALA A 387 16.96 6.13 13.70
N VAL A 388 17.86 6.08 14.69
CA VAL A 388 17.55 5.58 16.04
C VAL A 388 16.48 6.42 16.71
N ARG A 389 16.56 7.76 16.62
CA ARG A 389 15.53 8.66 17.14
C ARG A 389 14.17 8.36 16.50
N TYR A 390 14.12 8.24 15.18
CA TYR A 390 12.89 7.89 14.47
C TYR A 390 12.33 6.52 14.90
N LEU A 391 13.18 5.51 15.08
CA LEU A 391 12.75 4.18 15.54
C LEU A 391 12.21 4.21 16.99
N ARG A 392 12.78 5.05 17.84
CA ARG A 392 12.31 5.26 19.21
C ARG A 392 10.93 5.93 19.22
N ASP A 393 10.76 6.99 18.45
CA ASP A 393 9.46 7.67 18.30
C ASP A 393 8.41 6.74 17.66
N ALA A 394 8.86 5.82 16.78
CA ALA A 394 8.01 4.79 16.20
C ALA A 394 7.59 3.73 17.22
N ALA A 395 8.46 3.37 18.18
CA ALA A 395 8.18 2.39 19.23
C ALA A 395 6.96 2.78 20.08
N ASP A 396 6.82 4.08 20.40
CA ASP A 396 5.66 4.60 21.13
C ASP A 396 4.35 4.53 20.32
N ARG A 397 4.45 4.39 18.99
CA ARG A 397 3.33 4.37 18.04
C ARG A 397 2.95 2.96 17.57
N VAL A 398 3.81 1.96 17.76
CA VAL A 398 3.55 0.58 17.34
C VAL A 398 3.36 -0.33 18.55
N GLY A 399 2.30 -1.14 18.51
CA GLY A 399 1.94 -2.00 19.65
C GLY A 399 3.00 -3.02 20.04
N GLU A 400 2.81 -3.66 21.21
CA GLU A 400 3.78 -4.56 21.87
C GLU A 400 4.34 -5.66 20.97
N SER A 401 3.58 -6.14 19.98
CA SER A 401 3.99 -7.24 19.09
C SER A 401 5.19 -6.93 18.20
N THR A 402 5.57 -5.65 18.02
CA THR A 402 6.73 -5.24 17.24
C THR A 402 7.87 -4.66 18.09
N GLY A 403 7.71 -4.56 19.41
CA GLY A 403 8.66 -3.89 20.31
C GLY A 403 10.05 -4.51 20.27
N SER A 404 10.15 -5.84 20.41
CA SER A 404 11.45 -6.54 20.40
C SER A 404 12.19 -6.42 19.06
N LEU A 405 11.45 -6.42 17.94
CA LEU A 405 12.03 -6.21 16.62
C LEU A 405 12.54 -4.77 16.46
N LEU A 406 11.84 -3.78 17.01
CA LEU A 406 12.30 -2.39 16.99
C LEU A 406 13.56 -2.20 17.82
N GLU A 407 13.66 -2.82 19.00
CA GLU A 407 14.88 -2.82 19.81
C GLU A 407 16.07 -3.44 19.07
N GLU A 408 15.83 -4.55 18.38
CA GLU A 408 16.83 -5.19 17.53
C GLU A 408 17.27 -4.26 16.38
N ALA A 409 16.33 -3.59 15.69
CA ALA A 409 16.63 -2.64 14.63
C ALA A 409 17.40 -1.40 15.13
N MET A 410 17.05 -0.88 16.31
CA MET A 410 17.77 0.22 16.97
C MET A 410 19.21 -0.17 17.26
N THR A 411 19.44 -1.38 17.81
CA THR A 411 20.79 -1.90 18.10
C THR A 411 21.66 -1.92 16.85
N PHE A 412 21.12 -2.37 15.71
CA PHE A 412 21.84 -2.34 14.43
C PHE A 412 22.13 -0.92 13.95
N CYS A 413 21.19 0.02 14.09
CA CYS A 413 21.40 1.42 13.71
C CYS A 413 22.45 2.11 14.60
N GLU A 414 22.47 1.82 15.91
CA GLU A 414 23.49 2.31 16.85
C GLU A 414 24.87 1.75 16.52
N ALA A 415 24.97 0.45 16.20
CA ALA A 415 26.21 -0.16 15.75
C ALA A 415 26.73 0.48 14.46
N ALA A 416 25.85 0.67 13.46
CA ALA A 416 26.19 1.36 12.22
C ALA A 416 26.67 2.79 12.46
N ALA A 417 25.99 3.56 13.33
CA ALA A 417 26.39 4.91 13.72
C ALA A 417 27.80 4.93 14.33
N GLY A 418 28.08 4.02 15.26
CA GLY A 418 29.39 3.89 15.90
C GLY A 418 30.50 3.48 14.92
N HIS A 419 30.20 2.59 13.97
CA HIS A 419 31.15 2.18 12.94
C HIS A 419 31.46 3.31 11.95
N TRP A 420 30.46 4.08 11.50
CA TRP A 420 30.68 5.26 10.65
C TRP A 420 31.44 6.37 11.37
N GLY A 421 31.10 6.64 12.64
CA GLY A 421 31.84 7.62 13.45
C GLY A 421 33.30 7.23 13.64
N GLY A 422 33.55 5.95 13.98
CA GLY A 422 34.91 5.42 14.09
C GLY A 422 35.67 5.41 12.75
N ALA A 423 34.99 5.17 11.63
CA ALA A 423 35.61 5.28 10.31
C ALA A 423 36.06 6.73 10.03
N ALA A 424 35.21 7.72 10.33
CA ALA A 424 35.54 9.13 10.15
C ALA A 424 36.75 9.56 10.99
N GLU A 425 36.86 9.07 12.23
CA GLU A 425 38.02 9.34 13.09
C GLU A 425 39.30 8.71 12.52
N ARG A 426 39.23 7.44 12.09
CA ARG A 426 40.40 6.68 11.62
C ARG A 426 40.86 7.01 10.21
N MET A 427 40.03 7.64 9.37
CA MET A 427 40.43 8.04 8.02
C MET A 427 41.67 8.94 7.98
N ALA A 428 41.92 9.72 9.04
CA ALA A 428 43.12 10.54 9.17
C ALA A 428 44.35 9.78 9.72
N GLU A 429 44.15 8.60 10.31
CA GLU A 429 45.17 7.87 11.07
C GLU A 429 45.59 6.56 10.39
N SER A 430 44.63 5.80 9.87
CA SER A 430 44.84 4.49 9.27
C SER A 430 43.70 4.14 8.31
N ALA A 431 44.01 4.15 7.00
CA ALA A 431 43.07 3.76 5.96
C ALA A 431 42.58 2.31 6.11
N ALA A 432 43.46 1.41 6.57
CA ALA A 432 43.12 0.00 6.81
C ALA A 432 42.10 -0.17 7.94
N GLU A 433 42.25 0.58 9.03
CA GLU A 433 41.27 0.55 10.14
C GLU A 433 39.94 1.19 9.74
N ALA A 434 39.97 2.28 8.96
CA ALA A 434 38.77 2.89 8.42
C ALA A 434 38.02 1.94 7.45
N GLU A 435 38.73 1.18 6.61
CA GLU A 435 38.12 0.15 5.74
C GLU A 435 37.40 -0.94 6.55
N VAL A 436 38.03 -1.45 7.61
CA VAL A 436 37.40 -2.44 8.51
C VAL A 436 36.12 -1.88 9.13
N ARG A 437 36.13 -0.62 9.57
CA ARG A 437 34.96 0.03 10.16
C ARG A 437 33.84 0.24 9.15
N ILE A 438 34.14 0.63 7.92
CA ILE A 438 33.14 0.78 6.86
C ILE A 438 32.46 -0.56 6.55
N ARG A 439 33.23 -1.65 6.43
CA ARG A 439 32.64 -2.98 6.21
C ARG A 439 31.69 -3.40 7.33
N ALA A 440 32.10 -3.19 8.59
CA ALA A 440 31.26 -3.45 9.75
C ALA A 440 30.00 -2.56 9.78
N ALA A 441 30.10 -1.30 9.34
CA ALA A 441 28.94 -0.42 9.22
C ALA A 441 27.91 -0.97 8.22
N PHE A 442 28.34 -1.39 7.03
CA PHE A 442 27.45 -1.97 6.01
C PHE A 442 26.86 -3.32 6.44
N GLU A 443 27.60 -4.12 7.21
CA GLU A 443 27.07 -5.35 7.80
C GLU A 443 25.95 -5.07 8.81
N ALA A 444 26.17 -4.11 9.72
CA ALA A 444 25.16 -3.67 10.67
C ALA A 444 23.91 -3.08 9.97
N GLU A 445 24.10 -2.27 8.93
CA GLU A 445 23.00 -1.73 8.12
C GLU A 445 22.16 -2.82 7.45
N ARG A 446 22.81 -3.87 6.93
CA ARG A 446 22.12 -5.03 6.33
C ARG A 446 21.30 -5.78 7.37
N GLY A 447 21.86 -6.00 8.56
CA GLY A 447 21.16 -6.61 9.69
C GLY A 447 19.91 -5.79 10.08
N GLY A 448 20.09 -4.48 10.28
CA GLY A 448 18.99 -3.56 10.60
C GLY A 448 17.90 -3.54 9.54
N ALA A 449 18.28 -3.49 8.26
CA ALA A 449 17.33 -3.50 7.14
C ALA A 449 16.52 -4.80 7.02
N ALA A 450 17.11 -5.95 7.34
CA ALA A 450 16.39 -7.22 7.42
C ALA A 450 15.34 -7.21 8.54
N VAL A 451 15.70 -6.65 9.70
CA VAL A 451 14.76 -6.49 10.83
C VAL A 451 13.62 -5.53 10.47
N LEU A 452 13.93 -4.39 9.86
CA LEU A 452 12.93 -3.43 9.38
C LEU A 452 11.97 -4.06 8.37
N GLY A 453 12.42 -4.98 7.51
CA GLY A 453 11.55 -5.77 6.63
C GLY A 453 10.51 -6.59 7.41
N ARG A 454 10.94 -7.31 8.45
CA ARG A 454 10.05 -8.07 9.34
C ARG A 454 9.06 -7.17 10.08
N ILE A 455 9.52 -6.02 10.58
CA ILE A 455 8.65 -5.03 11.22
C ILE A 455 7.60 -4.53 10.22
N ALA A 456 8.00 -4.22 8.98
CA ALA A 456 7.07 -3.78 7.94
C ALA A 456 5.99 -4.84 7.65
N GLU A 457 6.34 -6.12 7.61
CA GLU A 457 5.39 -7.22 7.43
C GLU A 457 4.41 -7.31 8.62
N ALA A 458 4.93 -7.23 9.85
CA ALA A 458 4.12 -7.22 11.06
C ALA A 458 3.19 -5.99 11.13
N LEU A 459 3.70 -4.81 10.75
CA LEU A 459 2.93 -3.56 10.69
C LEU A 459 1.88 -3.58 9.58
N ALA A 460 2.17 -4.18 8.43
CA ALA A 460 1.16 -4.39 7.40
C ALA A 460 0.03 -5.34 7.84
N GLY A 461 0.23 -6.07 8.95
CA GLY A 461 -0.68 -7.14 9.36
C GLY A 461 -0.67 -8.28 8.34
N VAL A 462 0.46 -8.44 7.62
CA VAL A 462 0.60 -9.48 6.60
C VAL A 462 0.64 -10.82 7.32
N LYS A 463 -0.42 -11.61 7.12
CA LYS A 463 -0.47 -13.00 7.55
C LYS A 463 -0.35 -13.89 6.35
N LEU A 464 0.60 -14.81 6.38
CA LEU A 464 0.90 -15.74 5.29
C LEU A 464 0.82 -17.16 5.82
N LEU A 465 0.31 -18.07 4.98
CA LEU A 465 0.30 -19.50 5.26
C LEU A 465 1.60 -20.13 4.76
N ASP A 466 2.50 -20.45 5.68
CA ASP A 466 3.77 -21.07 5.35
C ASP A 466 3.57 -22.51 4.85
N GLY A 467 4.08 -22.79 3.65
CA GLY A 467 4.00 -24.13 3.05
C GLY A 467 2.82 -24.35 2.10
N LEU A 468 1.84 -23.43 2.03
CA LEU A 468 0.79 -23.51 1.02
C LEU A 468 1.34 -23.14 -0.36
N ARG A 469 1.32 -24.08 -1.31
CA ARG A 469 1.97 -23.92 -2.63
C ARG A 469 1.07 -24.33 -3.80
N TYR A 470 1.19 -23.56 -4.88
CA TYR A 470 0.57 -23.83 -6.17
C TYR A 470 1.52 -24.72 -7.00
N ASN A 471 1.24 -26.01 -7.08
CA ASN A 471 2.13 -26.98 -7.73
C ASN A 471 1.81 -27.06 -9.23
N GLN A 472 2.61 -26.40 -10.08
CA GLN A 472 2.37 -26.27 -11.53
C GLN A 472 2.56 -27.58 -12.33
N PHE A 473 1.81 -28.64 -12.02
CA PHE A 473 1.91 -29.95 -12.69
C PHE A 473 0.81 -30.21 -13.74
N SER A 474 -0.18 -29.33 -13.84
CA SER A 474 -1.43 -29.53 -14.60
C SER A 474 -1.78 -28.25 -15.34
N CYS A 475 -2.47 -28.32 -16.48
CA CYS A 475 -3.05 -27.17 -17.18
C CYS A 475 -4.43 -26.75 -16.65
N ILE A 476 -4.98 -27.49 -15.68
CA ILE A 476 -6.29 -27.25 -15.09
C ILE A 476 -6.07 -26.64 -13.71
N SER A 477 -6.21 -25.32 -13.60
CA SER A 477 -5.95 -24.57 -12.35
C SER A 477 -6.69 -25.12 -11.14
N GLN A 478 -7.90 -25.64 -11.33
CA GLN A 478 -8.67 -26.27 -10.25
C GLN A 478 -7.93 -27.48 -9.68
N HIS A 479 -7.39 -28.38 -10.51
CA HIS A 479 -6.63 -29.53 -10.04
C HIS A 479 -5.37 -29.11 -9.27
N ILE A 480 -4.64 -28.13 -9.79
CA ILE A 480 -3.43 -27.60 -9.14
C ILE A 480 -3.78 -27.03 -7.76
N THR A 481 -4.85 -26.24 -7.70
CA THR A 481 -5.30 -25.58 -6.47
C THR A 481 -5.73 -26.61 -5.43
N LEU A 482 -6.60 -27.55 -5.81
CA LEU A 482 -7.08 -28.60 -4.91
C LEU A 482 -5.94 -29.50 -4.43
N HIS A 483 -4.97 -29.81 -5.29
CA HIS A 483 -3.78 -30.56 -4.89
C HIS A 483 -2.92 -29.80 -3.87
N GLY A 484 -2.69 -28.50 -4.10
CA GLY A 484 -1.99 -27.62 -3.15
C GLY A 484 -2.68 -27.60 -1.78
N VAL A 485 -4.01 -27.53 -1.78
CA VAL A 485 -4.84 -27.62 -0.56
C VAL A 485 -4.66 -28.97 0.14
N ALA A 486 -4.78 -30.08 -0.58
CA ALA A 486 -4.65 -31.43 0.00
C ALA A 486 -3.25 -31.67 0.60
N LYS A 487 -2.18 -31.28 -0.10
CA LYS A 487 -0.81 -31.43 0.41
C LYS A 487 -0.56 -30.55 1.64
N TYR A 488 -1.07 -29.31 1.65
CA TYR A 488 -0.97 -28.43 2.80
C TYR A 488 -1.72 -28.97 4.02
N ALA A 489 -2.90 -29.58 3.80
CA ALA A 489 -3.66 -30.26 4.86
C ALA A 489 -3.04 -31.60 5.32
N GLY A 490 -1.90 -32.01 4.76
CA GLY A 490 -1.21 -33.25 5.15
C GLY A 490 -1.86 -34.54 4.61
N ILE A 491 -2.68 -34.45 3.56
CA ILE A 491 -3.37 -35.61 2.98
C ILE A 491 -2.37 -36.49 2.24
N SER A 492 -2.13 -37.68 2.79
CA SER A 492 -1.24 -38.70 2.25
C SER A 492 -1.96 -39.59 1.23
N ALA A 493 -2.41 -39.00 0.11
CA ALA A 493 -2.98 -39.73 -1.01
C ALA A 493 -2.17 -39.48 -2.31
N PRO A 494 -2.13 -40.46 -3.24
CA PRO A 494 -1.58 -40.25 -4.57
C PRO A 494 -2.31 -39.14 -5.33
N ASP A 495 -1.60 -38.46 -6.22
CA ASP A 495 -2.12 -37.29 -6.92
C ASP A 495 -3.33 -37.62 -7.81
N GLU A 496 -3.31 -38.80 -8.45
CA GLU A 496 -4.45 -39.35 -9.18
C GLU A 496 -5.68 -39.63 -8.30
N TRP A 497 -5.50 -40.02 -7.04
CA TRP A 497 -6.61 -40.21 -6.10
C TRP A 497 -7.30 -38.88 -5.80
N ILE A 498 -6.49 -37.87 -5.48
CA ILE A 498 -6.91 -36.48 -5.18
C ILE A 498 -7.67 -35.90 -6.39
N ALA A 499 -7.11 -36.02 -7.59
CA ALA A 499 -7.73 -35.48 -8.80
C ALA A 499 -9.05 -36.18 -9.13
N GLY A 500 -9.07 -37.52 -9.13
CA GLY A 500 -10.26 -38.30 -9.49
C GLY A 500 -11.42 -38.17 -8.50
N ALA A 501 -11.12 -38.03 -7.20
CA ALA A 501 -12.13 -37.83 -6.16
C ALA A 501 -12.99 -36.58 -6.36
N SER A 502 -12.49 -35.55 -7.05
CA SER A 502 -13.27 -34.35 -7.40
C SER A 502 -14.35 -34.58 -8.47
N GLY A 503 -14.32 -35.71 -9.18
CA GLY A 503 -15.21 -35.98 -10.32
C GLY A 503 -14.87 -35.20 -11.60
N ARG A 504 -14.08 -34.13 -11.53
CA ARG A 504 -13.69 -33.28 -12.68
C ARG A 504 -13.02 -34.05 -13.83
N PRO A 505 -12.12 -35.03 -13.58
CA PRO A 505 -11.49 -35.83 -14.65
C PRO A 505 -12.47 -36.59 -15.55
N PHE A 506 -13.68 -36.87 -15.05
CA PHE A 506 -14.72 -37.60 -15.79
C PHE A 506 -15.66 -36.67 -16.57
N ALA A 507 -15.74 -35.38 -16.25
CA ALA A 507 -16.63 -34.43 -16.90
C ALA A 507 -16.16 -34.05 -18.32
N PHE A 508 -17.06 -34.17 -19.31
CA PHE A 508 -16.84 -33.69 -20.68
C PHE A 508 -17.90 -32.69 -21.10
N ALA A 509 -17.47 -31.48 -21.40
CA ALA A 509 -18.34 -30.38 -21.78
C ALA A 509 -17.65 -29.43 -22.76
N VAL A 510 -18.48 -28.75 -23.55
CA VAL A 510 -18.07 -27.69 -24.49
C VAL A 510 -19.09 -26.57 -24.47
N HIS A 511 -18.66 -25.37 -24.86
CA HIS A 511 -19.59 -24.28 -25.10
C HIS A 511 -20.27 -24.49 -26.45
N GLU A 512 -21.54 -24.11 -26.59
CA GLU A 512 -22.27 -24.19 -27.86
C GLU A 512 -21.66 -23.34 -29.00
N LYS A 513 -20.82 -22.36 -28.66
CA LYS A 513 -20.08 -21.51 -29.60
C LYS A 513 -18.71 -22.09 -29.97
N VAL A 514 -18.30 -23.18 -29.31
CA VAL A 514 -17.13 -24.03 -29.57
C VAL A 514 -15.76 -23.37 -29.39
N ASN A 515 -15.55 -22.14 -29.85
CA ASN A 515 -14.31 -21.37 -29.65
C ASN A 515 -14.42 -20.48 -28.39
N VAL A 516 -14.64 -21.11 -27.24
CA VAL A 516 -14.82 -20.47 -25.92
C VAL A 516 -14.02 -21.21 -24.87
N HIS A 517 -13.07 -20.52 -24.24
CA HIS A 517 -12.20 -21.08 -23.21
C HIS A 517 -12.97 -21.93 -22.18
N ASP A 518 -12.40 -23.06 -21.79
CA ASP A 518 -13.01 -24.00 -20.84
C ASP A 518 -13.29 -23.36 -19.47
N ILE A 519 -12.48 -22.41 -19.02
CA ILE A 519 -12.71 -21.60 -17.81
C ILE A 519 -14.00 -20.76 -17.87
N CYS A 520 -14.49 -20.46 -19.07
CA CYS A 520 -15.73 -19.73 -19.28
C CYS A 520 -16.96 -20.67 -19.29
N LEU A 521 -16.77 -21.99 -19.15
CA LEU A 521 -17.88 -22.92 -19.04
C LEU A 521 -18.54 -22.80 -17.66
N PRO A 522 -19.89 -22.83 -17.59
CA PRO A 522 -20.63 -22.83 -16.33
C PRO A 522 -20.60 -24.23 -15.68
N LEU A 523 -19.41 -24.74 -15.39
CA LEU A 523 -19.22 -26.03 -14.75
C LEU A 523 -19.77 -26.03 -13.31
N PRO A 524 -20.20 -27.20 -12.80
CA PRO A 524 -20.79 -27.34 -11.46
C PRO A 524 -19.71 -27.35 -10.37
N GLU A 525 -19.05 -26.22 -10.19
CA GLU A 525 -17.89 -26.10 -9.31
C GLU A 525 -18.17 -26.45 -7.86
N ALA A 526 -19.31 -26.01 -7.32
CA ALA A 526 -19.72 -26.35 -5.96
C ALA A 526 -19.78 -27.88 -5.75
N GLU A 527 -20.21 -28.63 -6.77
CA GLU A 527 -20.25 -30.09 -6.72
C GLU A 527 -18.84 -30.69 -6.78
N PHE A 528 -17.94 -30.15 -7.60
CA PHE A 528 -16.53 -30.59 -7.61
C PHE A 528 -15.85 -30.37 -6.26
N VAL A 529 -16.09 -29.22 -5.63
CA VAL A 529 -15.56 -28.89 -4.30
C VAL A 529 -16.15 -29.81 -3.23
N ARG A 530 -17.47 -30.07 -3.28
CA ARG A 530 -18.13 -31.02 -2.37
C ARG A 530 -17.55 -32.42 -2.49
N LEU A 531 -17.40 -32.95 -3.71
CA LEU A 531 -16.84 -34.27 -3.96
C LEU A 531 -15.38 -34.35 -3.49
N PHE A 532 -14.60 -33.30 -3.75
CA PHE A 532 -13.22 -33.22 -3.32
C PHE A 532 -13.06 -33.30 -1.79
N ALA A 533 -14.01 -32.79 -1.02
CA ALA A 533 -13.99 -32.87 0.44
C ALA A 533 -13.86 -34.31 0.97
N ASN A 534 -14.36 -35.31 0.22
CA ASN A 534 -14.31 -36.72 0.61
C ASN A 534 -12.88 -37.27 0.81
N VAL A 535 -11.83 -36.59 0.31
CA VAL A 535 -10.43 -37.02 0.48
C VAL A 535 -9.84 -36.77 1.88
N GLY A 536 -10.64 -36.22 2.80
CA GLY A 536 -10.23 -35.90 4.17
C GLY A 536 -10.20 -34.40 4.45
N LEU A 537 -11.18 -33.67 3.91
CA LEU A 537 -11.34 -32.25 4.14
C LEU A 537 -12.78 -31.93 4.53
N GLU A 538 -12.93 -30.93 5.37
CA GLU A 538 -14.17 -30.18 5.53
C GLU A 538 -13.99 -28.85 4.79
N ILE A 539 -14.82 -28.60 3.78
CA ILE A 539 -14.72 -27.40 2.95
C ILE A 539 -15.97 -26.56 3.11
N GLU A 540 -15.76 -25.31 3.52
CA GLU A 540 -16.78 -24.28 3.62
C GLU A 540 -16.48 -23.17 2.60
N GLY A 541 -17.46 -22.32 2.31
CA GLY A 541 -17.28 -21.25 1.33
C GLY A 541 -18.30 -20.14 1.37
N VAL A 542 -17.94 -19.02 0.75
CA VAL A 542 -18.82 -17.92 0.39
C VAL A 542 -18.98 -17.90 -1.11
N GLU A 543 -20.19 -18.16 -1.57
CA GLU A 543 -20.53 -18.21 -2.99
C GLU A 543 -21.76 -17.37 -3.36
N GLY A 544 -21.75 -16.80 -4.57
CA GLY A 544 -22.93 -16.19 -5.18
C GLY A 544 -22.63 -15.03 -6.12
N TYR A 545 -23.65 -14.64 -6.89
CA TYR A 545 -23.65 -13.43 -7.69
C TYR A 545 -24.56 -12.38 -7.04
N ALA A 546 -24.09 -11.15 -6.96
CA ALA A 546 -24.86 -10.05 -6.37
C ALA A 546 -24.57 -8.71 -7.06
N ARG A 547 -25.39 -7.70 -6.75
CA ARG A 547 -25.30 -6.34 -7.28
C ARG A 547 -25.42 -5.28 -6.18
N GLY A 548 -24.86 -4.09 -6.43
CA GLY A 548 -24.81 -2.95 -5.54
C GLY A 548 -24.33 -3.30 -4.13
N GLU A 549 -25.07 -2.83 -3.14
CA GLU A 549 -24.76 -3.06 -1.73
C GLU A 549 -24.75 -4.56 -1.34
N ALA A 550 -25.55 -5.40 -2.00
CA ALA A 550 -25.52 -6.84 -1.74
C ALA A 550 -24.21 -7.48 -2.21
N TYR A 551 -23.61 -6.97 -3.29
CA TYR A 551 -22.30 -7.41 -3.76
C TYR A 551 -21.19 -6.98 -2.79
N ARG A 552 -21.23 -5.73 -2.32
CA ARG A 552 -20.30 -5.25 -1.30
C ARG A 552 -20.33 -6.13 -0.04
N ARG A 553 -21.53 -6.43 0.48
CA ARG A 553 -21.67 -7.34 1.63
C ARG A 553 -21.19 -8.77 1.35
N LEU A 554 -21.34 -9.25 0.12
CA LEU A 554 -20.82 -10.57 -0.25
C LEU A 554 -19.28 -10.60 -0.25
N LEU A 555 -18.65 -9.54 -0.76
CA LEU A 555 -17.20 -9.36 -0.71
C LEU A 555 -16.69 -9.22 0.73
N GLU A 556 -17.38 -8.44 1.58
CA GLU A 556 -17.02 -8.28 3.01
C GLU A 556 -17.09 -9.62 3.75
N ARG A 557 -18.16 -10.40 3.53
CA ARG A 557 -18.28 -11.75 4.10
C ARG A 557 -17.18 -12.69 3.65
N ALA A 558 -16.84 -12.68 2.36
CA ALA A 558 -15.75 -13.49 1.83
C ALA A 558 -14.40 -13.07 2.42
N TRP A 559 -14.17 -11.77 2.58
CA TRP A 559 -12.98 -11.20 3.21
C TRP A 559 -12.83 -11.64 4.65
N ASP A 560 -13.88 -11.48 5.46
CA ASP A 560 -13.86 -11.85 6.86
C ASP A 560 -13.67 -13.36 7.05
N ALA A 561 -14.36 -14.18 6.24
CA ALA A 561 -14.22 -15.63 6.29
C ALA A 561 -12.81 -16.09 5.91
N ALA A 562 -12.22 -15.52 4.85
CA ALA A 562 -10.86 -15.85 4.43
C ALA A 562 -9.83 -15.48 5.50
N ARG A 563 -9.95 -14.30 6.12
CA ARG A 563 -9.07 -13.88 7.21
C ARG A 563 -9.17 -14.82 8.40
N ALA A 564 -10.38 -15.13 8.85
CA ALA A 564 -10.61 -16.05 9.96
C ALA A 564 -10.04 -17.46 9.68
N ALA A 565 -10.20 -17.96 8.45
CA ALA A 565 -9.65 -19.25 8.04
C ALA A 565 -8.12 -19.25 7.98
N ILE A 566 -7.51 -18.22 7.38
CA ILE A 566 -6.06 -18.02 7.37
C ILE A 566 -5.54 -17.85 8.80
N ASP A 567 -6.31 -17.19 9.67
CA ASP A 567 -5.96 -16.98 11.06
C ASP A 567 -5.81 -18.28 11.83
N ALA A 568 -6.71 -19.22 11.53
CA ALA A 568 -6.71 -20.59 12.05
C ALA A 568 -5.74 -21.54 11.31
N GLY A 569 -5.00 -21.05 10.32
CA GLY A 569 -4.02 -21.83 9.57
C GLY A 569 -4.61 -22.72 8.48
N TYR A 570 -5.86 -22.51 8.07
CA TYR A 570 -6.55 -23.30 7.05
C TYR A 570 -6.24 -22.81 5.63
N ALA A 571 -6.17 -23.74 4.67
CA ALA A 571 -5.93 -23.38 3.28
C ALA A 571 -7.15 -22.67 2.69
N CYS A 572 -6.93 -21.49 2.11
CA CYS A 572 -7.94 -20.72 1.39
C CYS A 572 -7.68 -20.76 -0.11
N PHE A 573 -8.74 -20.80 -0.90
CA PHE A 573 -8.66 -20.82 -2.35
C PHE A 573 -9.94 -20.28 -2.98
N GLY A 574 -9.90 -19.94 -4.25
CA GLY A 574 -11.09 -19.46 -4.91
C GLY A 574 -10.93 -19.24 -6.39
N ARG A 575 -12.07 -18.91 -7.01
CA ARG A 575 -12.18 -18.62 -8.44
C ARG A 575 -11.96 -17.13 -8.70
N SER A 576 -11.27 -16.83 -9.78
CA SER A 576 -11.08 -15.47 -10.30
C SER A 576 -10.36 -14.50 -9.35
N VAL A 577 -9.45 -15.00 -8.51
CA VAL A 577 -8.67 -14.17 -7.57
C VAL A 577 -7.69 -13.28 -8.33
N ASP A 578 -6.76 -13.89 -9.06
CA ASP A 578 -5.70 -13.24 -9.83
C ASP A 578 -5.91 -13.31 -11.35
N PHE A 579 -6.66 -14.28 -11.86
CA PHE A 579 -7.04 -14.34 -13.28
C PHE A 579 -8.52 -14.09 -13.47
N ASP A 580 -8.87 -13.33 -14.49
CA ASP A 580 -10.27 -13.04 -14.79
C ASP A 580 -10.94 -14.27 -15.41
N ARG A 581 -12.24 -14.47 -15.16
CA ARG A 581 -13.10 -15.53 -15.74
C ARG A 581 -12.74 -16.97 -15.43
N GLY A 582 -12.17 -17.24 -14.27
CA GLY A 582 -12.48 -18.50 -13.62
C GLY A 582 -11.37 -19.51 -13.42
N GLU A 583 -10.13 -19.09 -13.57
CA GLU A 583 -9.04 -19.89 -13.02
C GLU A 583 -9.14 -19.90 -11.48
N TYR A 584 -8.70 -21.02 -10.91
CA TYR A 584 -8.58 -21.19 -9.47
C TYR A 584 -7.17 -20.82 -9.02
N SER A 585 -7.12 -20.17 -7.86
CA SER A 585 -5.87 -19.79 -7.21
C SER A 585 -5.95 -20.01 -5.71
N LEU A 586 -4.78 -20.23 -5.12
CA LEU A 586 -4.63 -20.27 -3.67
C LEU A 586 -4.61 -18.85 -3.13
N ILE A 587 -5.25 -18.64 -1.99
CA ILE A 587 -5.11 -17.43 -1.17
C ILE A 587 -4.13 -17.79 -0.07
N VAL A 588 -2.89 -17.36 -0.23
CA VAL A 588 -1.76 -17.74 0.63
C VAL A 588 -1.57 -16.80 1.80
N GLY A 589 -2.42 -15.79 1.93
CA GLY A 589 -2.34 -14.83 3.01
C GLY A 589 -3.18 -13.59 2.76
N TYR A 590 -3.10 -12.65 3.67
CA TYR A 590 -3.76 -11.35 3.59
C TYR A 590 -2.98 -10.27 4.32
N ASP A 591 -3.27 -9.01 4.04
CA ASP A 591 -2.90 -7.87 4.88
C ASP A 591 -4.13 -6.99 5.15
N ARG A 592 -3.95 -5.77 5.64
CA ARG A 592 -5.10 -4.87 5.87
C ARG A 592 -5.91 -4.56 4.60
N ASP A 593 -5.27 -4.61 3.43
CA ASP A 593 -5.80 -4.10 2.16
C ASP A 593 -6.39 -5.22 1.28
N GLY A 594 -5.86 -6.45 1.38
CA GLY A 594 -6.48 -7.57 0.67
C GLY A 594 -5.69 -8.88 0.69
N TYR A 595 -5.81 -9.65 -0.40
CA TYR A 595 -5.36 -11.04 -0.49
C TYR A 595 -3.99 -11.19 -1.14
N TYR A 596 -3.12 -12.00 -0.56
CA TYR A 596 -1.97 -12.56 -1.29
C TYR A 596 -2.42 -13.85 -1.97
N SER A 597 -2.15 -13.97 -3.27
CA SER A 597 -2.53 -15.15 -4.06
C SER A 597 -1.31 -15.91 -4.55
N HIS A 598 -1.52 -17.17 -4.92
CA HIS A 598 -0.58 -17.97 -5.68
C HIS A 598 -1.35 -18.72 -6.76
N GLY A 599 -1.06 -18.39 -8.01
CA GLY A 599 -1.66 -18.99 -9.19
C GLY A 599 -0.62 -19.25 -10.29
N TRP A 600 -1.08 -19.28 -11.54
CA TRP A 600 -0.25 -19.55 -12.72
C TRP A 600 0.99 -18.65 -12.87
N HIS A 601 0.88 -17.38 -12.49
CA HIS A 601 1.99 -16.42 -12.54
C HIS A 601 2.86 -16.40 -11.28
N GLY A 602 2.74 -17.42 -10.42
CA GLY A 602 3.44 -17.51 -9.15
C GLY A 602 2.76 -16.72 -8.03
N ARG A 603 3.49 -16.54 -6.94
CA ARG A 603 3.00 -15.84 -5.75
C ARG A 603 2.93 -14.33 -5.98
N SER A 604 1.82 -13.71 -5.59
CA SER A 604 1.67 -12.25 -5.64
C SER A 604 2.66 -11.59 -4.67
N ARG A 605 3.29 -10.50 -5.13
CA ARG A 605 4.18 -9.67 -4.30
C ARG A 605 3.46 -8.56 -3.54
N ARG A 606 2.18 -8.36 -3.87
CA ARG A 606 1.29 -7.35 -3.31
C ARG A 606 -0.08 -7.99 -3.06
N ALA A 607 -0.80 -7.43 -2.10
CA ALA A 607 -2.19 -7.79 -1.88
C ALA A 607 -3.05 -7.34 -3.07
N ILE A 608 -3.96 -8.21 -3.49
CA ILE A 608 -5.09 -7.90 -4.35
C ILE A 608 -6.16 -7.29 -3.43
N PRO A 609 -6.59 -6.03 -3.63
CA PRO A 609 -7.58 -5.41 -2.76
C PRO A 609 -8.81 -6.29 -2.58
N TRP A 610 -9.31 -6.42 -1.34
CA TRP A 610 -10.36 -7.39 -1.06
C TRP A 610 -11.65 -7.12 -1.85
N ASN A 611 -11.93 -5.85 -2.14
CA ASN A 611 -13.06 -5.39 -2.94
C ASN A 611 -12.88 -5.57 -4.46
N MET A 612 -11.72 -6.07 -4.88
CA MET A 612 -11.40 -6.43 -6.27
C MET A 612 -11.44 -7.95 -6.49
N TYR A 613 -11.85 -8.72 -5.49
CA TYR A 613 -12.03 -10.17 -5.62
C TYR A 613 -12.99 -10.51 -6.77
N GLY A 614 -12.69 -11.57 -7.51
CA GLY A 614 -13.50 -12.01 -8.64
C GLY A 614 -13.20 -11.28 -9.96
N LEU A 615 -12.35 -10.25 -9.95
CA LEU A 615 -12.02 -9.44 -11.12
C LEU A 615 -10.68 -9.80 -11.78
N GLY A 616 -9.96 -10.81 -11.28
CA GLY A 616 -8.72 -11.27 -11.90
C GLY A 616 -7.57 -10.27 -11.87
N GLN A 617 -7.13 -9.89 -10.67
CA GLN A 617 -6.15 -8.83 -10.48
C GLN A 617 -4.71 -9.33 -10.28
N CYS A 618 -4.19 -10.13 -11.22
CA CYS A 618 -2.82 -10.64 -11.12
C CYS A 618 -1.82 -9.50 -10.92
N GLN A 619 -1.05 -9.54 -9.82
CA GLN A 619 -0.11 -8.49 -9.41
C GLN A 619 1.28 -8.66 -10.03
N CYS A 620 1.47 -9.56 -11.00
CA CYS A 620 2.76 -9.67 -11.67
C CYS A 620 3.01 -8.43 -12.53
N LEU A 621 4.29 -8.08 -12.71
CA LEU A 621 4.70 -6.87 -13.42
C LEU A 621 4.10 -6.82 -14.83
N GLN A 622 4.13 -7.95 -15.55
CA GLN A 622 3.64 -8.06 -16.92
C GLN A 622 2.12 -7.82 -17.02
N CYS A 623 1.32 -8.44 -16.14
CA CYS A 623 -0.12 -8.21 -16.12
C CYS A 623 -0.49 -6.79 -15.68
N THR A 624 0.28 -6.22 -14.75
CA THR A 624 0.03 -4.86 -14.25
C THR A 624 0.32 -3.82 -15.32
N ALA A 625 1.50 -3.88 -15.96
CA ALA A 625 1.87 -3.00 -17.06
C ALA A 625 0.82 -3.07 -18.17
N ARG A 626 0.48 -4.29 -18.61
CA ARG A 626 -0.52 -4.50 -19.67
C ARG A 626 -1.91 -3.96 -19.33
N ARG A 627 -2.35 -4.02 -18.06
CA ARG A 627 -3.63 -3.44 -17.64
C ARG A 627 -3.61 -1.91 -17.72
N LEU A 628 -2.49 -1.29 -17.35
CA LEU A 628 -2.32 0.17 -17.40
C LEU A 628 -2.19 0.67 -18.85
N ASP A 629 -1.47 -0.07 -19.68
CA ASP A 629 -1.18 0.26 -21.08
C ASP A 629 -2.26 -0.21 -22.07
N TRP A 630 -3.32 -0.87 -21.60
CA TRP A 630 -4.42 -1.35 -22.44
C TRP A 630 -5.01 -0.27 -23.36
N ARG A 631 -5.08 0.98 -22.88
CA ARG A 631 -5.64 2.09 -23.66
C ARG A 631 -4.77 2.47 -24.87
N THR A 632 -3.47 2.24 -24.80
CA THR A 632 -2.51 2.56 -25.85
C THR A 632 -2.22 1.36 -26.76
N GLU A 633 -2.10 0.16 -26.18
CA GLU A 633 -1.83 -1.08 -26.93
C GLU A 633 -3.08 -1.69 -27.59
N GLY A 634 -4.27 -1.27 -27.16
CA GLY A 634 -5.53 -1.81 -27.62
C GLY A 634 -5.81 -3.21 -27.05
N PRO A 635 -6.93 -3.84 -27.46
CA PRO A 635 -7.31 -5.11 -26.88
C PRO A 635 -6.34 -6.23 -27.21
N VAL A 636 -6.04 -7.06 -26.20
CA VAL A 636 -5.45 -8.38 -26.45
C VAL A 636 -6.31 -9.08 -27.48
N LYS A 637 -5.71 -9.64 -28.54
CA LYS A 637 -6.45 -10.50 -29.47
C LYS A 637 -6.88 -11.78 -28.73
N SER A 638 -7.96 -11.71 -27.95
CA SER A 638 -8.67 -12.90 -27.50
C SER A 638 -9.70 -13.25 -28.56
N VAL A 639 -9.56 -14.44 -29.13
CA VAL A 639 -10.53 -15.03 -30.06
C VAL A 639 -11.70 -15.70 -29.33
N CYS A 640 -11.80 -15.56 -28.00
CA CYS A 640 -12.86 -16.22 -27.21
C CYS A 640 -14.22 -15.64 -27.53
N ARG A 641 -15.15 -16.47 -28.01
CA ARG A 641 -16.46 -16.04 -28.50
C ARG A 641 -17.55 -15.93 -27.43
N CYS A 642 -17.23 -16.08 -26.15
CA CYS A 642 -18.22 -15.90 -25.09
C CYS A 642 -18.52 -14.41 -24.89
N ASP A 643 -19.76 -14.09 -24.51
CA ASP A 643 -20.21 -12.71 -24.42
C ASP A 643 -19.42 -11.93 -23.37
N ALA A 644 -19.04 -12.59 -22.28
CA ALA A 644 -18.18 -11.99 -21.27
C ALA A 644 -16.82 -11.58 -21.85
N CYS A 645 -16.14 -12.43 -22.64
CA CYS A 645 -14.82 -12.13 -23.21
C CYS A 645 -14.92 -11.01 -24.23
N GLN A 646 -15.92 -11.07 -25.10
CA GLN A 646 -16.16 -10.02 -26.07
C GLN A 646 -16.44 -8.68 -25.40
N ARG A 647 -17.22 -8.64 -24.31
CA ARG A 647 -17.43 -7.40 -23.54
C ARG A 647 -16.13 -6.81 -23.00
N THR A 648 -15.28 -7.61 -22.38
CA THR A 648 -14.03 -7.09 -21.80
C THR A 648 -12.98 -6.72 -22.84
N LEU A 649 -13.02 -7.35 -24.02
CA LEU A 649 -12.25 -6.85 -25.16
C LEU A 649 -12.69 -5.45 -25.60
N LEU A 650 -13.97 -5.12 -25.41
CA LEU A 650 -14.50 -3.80 -25.75
C LEU A 650 -14.28 -2.77 -24.63
N THR A 651 -14.48 -3.17 -23.37
CA THR A 651 -14.45 -2.26 -22.22
C THR A 651 -13.08 -2.14 -21.55
N GLY A 652 -12.17 -3.09 -21.83
CA GLY A 652 -10.90 -3.23 -21.13
C GLY A 652 -11.00 -3.92 -19.77
N PRO A 653 -9.85 -4.15 -19.12
CA PRO A 653 -9.80 -4.77 -17.79
C PRO A 653 -10.47 -3.89 -16.74
N ALA A 654 -11.03 -4.51 -15.70
CA ALA A 654 -11.50 -3.76 -14.54
C ALA A 654 -10.29 -3.17 -13.80
N LEU A 655 -10.23 -1.83 -13.73
CA LEU A 655 -9.20 -1.09 -12.98
C LEU A 655 -9.71 -0.59 -11.63
N GLU A 656 -11.03 -0.67 -11.41
CA GLU A 656 -11.72 -0.16 -10.22
C GLU A 656 -12.73 -1.20 -9.71
N PRO A 657 -13.11 -1.13 -8.42
CA PRO A 657 -14.13 -2.00 -7.84
C PRO A 657 -15.43 -1.96 -8.64
N GLN A 658 -16.02 -3.13 -8.85
CA GLN A 658 -17.29 -3.25 -9.57
C GLN A 658 -18.49 -3.15 -8.63
N GLN A 659 -19.64 -2.78 -9.18
CA GLN A 659 -20.92 -2.77 -8.45
C GLN A 659 -21.65 -4.12 -8.57
N GLU A 660 -21.11 -5.08 -9.30
CA GLU A 660 -21.66 -6.44 -9.39
C GLU A 660 -20.55 -7.43 -9.69
N GLY A 661 -20.78 -8.70 -9.31
CA GLY A 661 -19.81 -9.76 -9.56
C GLY A 661 -20.21 -11.08 -8.94
N ASP A 662 -19.48 -12.13 -9.32
CA ASP A 662 -19.55 -13.48 -8.76
C ASP A 662 -18.41 -13.65 -7.76
N VAL A 663 -18.73 -14.08 -6.54
CA VAL A 663 -17.76 -14.42 -5.50
C VAL A 663 -17.83 -15.93 -5.30
N ARG A 664 -16.68 -16.61 -5.37
CA ARG A 664 -16.54 -18.02 -4.99
C ARG A 664 -15.23 -18.20 -4.25
N LEU A 665 -15.30 -18.16 -2.93
CA LEU A 665 -14.17 -18.30 -2.03
C LEU A 665 -14.42 -19.49 -1.11
N TYR A 666 -13.41 -20.32 -0.90
CA TYR A 666 -13.48 -21.52 -0.08
C TYR A 666 -12.31 -21.60 0.88
N TRP A 667 -12.51 -22.28 2.00
CA TRP A 667 -11.44 -22.68 2.90
C TRP A 667 -11.61 -24.14 3.32
N ALA A 668 -10.49 -24.83 3.50
CA ALA A 668 -10.45 -26.26 3.76
C ALA A 668 -9.76 -26.55 5.10
N LYS A 669 -10.45 -27.32 5.93
CA LYS A 669 -9.96 -27.85 7.21
C LYS A 669 -9.65 -29.34 7.05
N PRO A 670 -8.61 -29.89 7.68
CA PRO A 670 -8.41 -31.34 7.73
C PRO A 670 -9.60 -32.03 8.40
N ALA A 671 -10.04 -33.15 7.82
CA ALA A 671 -11.12 -33.98 8.36
C ALA A 671 -10.81 -35.47 8.13
N ALA A 672 -11.65 -36.35 8.69
CA ALA A 672 -11.57 -37.77 8.36
C ALA A 672 -11.96 -38.00 6.90
N PRO A 673 -11.18 -38.77 6.11
CA PRO A 673 -11.58 -39.12 4.75
C PRO A 673 -12.83 -40.01 4.79
N ALA A 674 -13.67 -39.86 3.76
CA ALA A 674 -14.70 -40.85 3.50
C ALA A 674 -14.05 -42.20 3.16
N ASP A 675 -14.80 -43.29 3.32
CA ASP A 675 -14.31 -44.60 2.92
C ASP A 675 -14.11 -44.66 1.39
N ASP A 676 -13.16 -45.50 0.94
CA ASP A 676 -12.79 -45.59 -0.47
C ASP A 676 -13.98 -45.96 -1.38
N ARG A 677 -14.98 -46.72 -0.89
CA ARG A 677 -16.18 -47.04 -1.70
C ARG A 677 -17.02 -45.79 -1.92
N THR A 678 -17.23 -44.98 -0.88
CA THR A 678 -17.97 -43.73 -0.98
C THR A 678 -17.29 -42.75 -1.95
N ILE A 679 -15.96 -42.57 -1.85
CA ILE A 679 -15.20 -41.69 -2.74
C ILE A 679 -15.40 -42.10 -4.22
N VAL A 680 -15.20 -43.38 -4.53
CA VAL A 680 -15.34 -43.90 -5.89
C VAL A 680 -16.78 -43.82 -6.38
N ARG A 681 -17.75 -44.22 -5.55
CA ARG A 681 -19.17 -44.23 -5.89
C ARG A 681 -19.66 -42.82 -6.22
N GLU A 682 -19.36 -41.83 -5.39
CA GLU A 682 -19.85 -40.46 -5.60
C GLU A 682 -19.21 -39.79 -6.82
N ALA A 683 -17.91 -39.94 -7.02
CA ALA A 683 -17.22 -39.39 -8.19
C ALA A 683 -17.78 -39.97 -9.50
N LEU A 684 -18.05 -41.28 -9.54
CA LEU A 684 -18.64 -41.93 -10.71
C LEU A 684 -20.13 -41.62 -10.87
N ALA A 685 -20.89 -41.53 -9.78
CA ALA A 685 -22.30 -41.16 -9.83
C ALA A 685 -22.48 -39.75 -10.42
N PHE A 686 -21.62 -38.82 -10.02
CA PHE A 686 -21.53 -37.52 -10.64
C PHE A 686 -21.22 -37.63 -12.14
N ALA A 687 -20.22 -38.42 -12.54
CA ALA A 687 -19.85 -38.59 -13.96
C ALA A 687 -21.03 -39.09 -14.81
N VAL A 688 -21.73 -40.12 -14.34
CA VAL A 688 -22.90 -40.70 -15.00
C VAL A 688 -24.04 -39.68 -15.11
N GLU A 689 -24.27 -38.87 -14.07
CA GLU A 689 -25.28 -37.82 -14.10
C GLU A 689 -24.90 -36.66 -15.04
N PHE A 690 -23.64 -36.23 -15.00
CA PHE A 690 -23.09 -35.16 -15.84
C PHE A 690 -23.14 -35.49 -17.34
N GLY A 691 -22.93 -36.77 -17.67
CA GLY A 691 -22.96 -37.27 -19.04
C GLY A 691 -24.36 -37.38 -19.66
N LYS A 692 -25.45 -37.21 -18.88
CA LYS A 692 -26.82 -37.29 -19.40
C LYS A 692 -27.14 -36.10 -20.32
N PRO A 693 -27.58 -36.33 -21.56
CA PRO A 693 -28.16 -35.28 -22.40
C PRO A 693 -29.32 -34.61 -21.66
N ASP A 694 -29.40 -33.28 -21.75
CA ASP A 694 -30.42 -32.47 -21.06
C ASP A 694 -30.54 -32.72 -19.53
N GLY A 695 -29.47 -33.22 -18.90
CA GLY A 695 -29.42 -33.41 -17.45
C GLY A 695 -29.40 -32.07 -16.68
N LYS A 696 -29.51 -32.12 -15.35
CA LYS A 696 -29.51 -30.92 -14.48
C LYS A 696 -28.26 -30.04 -14.62
N TRP A 697 -27.18 -30.63 -15.13
CA TRP A 697 -25.89 -29.99 -15.38
C TRP A 697 -25.81 -29.34 -16.77
N SER A 698 -26.76 -29.60 -17.67
CA SER A 698 -26.88 -28.85 -18.92
C SER A 698 -27.35 -27.42 -18.59
N LYS A 699 -26.48 -26.44 -18.86
CA LYS A 699 -26.74 -25.01 -18.61
C LYS A 699 -26.77 -24.25 -19.94
N PRO A 700 -27.47 -23.10 -20.04
CA PRO A 700 -27.39 -22.24 -21.21
C PRO A 700 -25.94 -21.98 -21.62
N GLY A 701 -25.64 -22.11 -22.91
CA GLY A 701 -24.28 -21.96 -23.43
C GLY A 701 -23.40 -23.20 -23.34
N MET A 702 -23.76 -24.24 -22.58
CA MET A 702 -22.97 -25.45 -22.39
C MET A 702 -23.67 -26.68 -22.99
N ARG A 703 -22.89 -27.64 -23.51
CA ARG A 703 -23.34 -28.99 -23.87
C ARG A 703 -22.44 -29.99 -23.14
N THR A 704 -23.01 -31.09 -22.68
CA THR A 704 -22.30 -32.15 -21.94
C THR A 704 -22.42 -33.49 -22.67
N GLY A 705 -21.55 -34.44 -22.30
CA GLY A 705 -21.67 -35.84 -22.73
C GLY A 705 -21.72 -36.01 -24.25
N SER A 706 -22.67 -36.83 -24.72
CA SER A 706 -22.82 -37.17 -26.15
C SER A 706 -23.02 -35.95 -27.05
N GLU A 707 -23.77 -34.95 -26.61
CA GLU A 707 -24.08 -33.76 -27.41
C GLU A 707 -22.86 -32.86 -27.61
N ALA A 708 -21.97 -32.81 -26.61
CA ALA A 708 -20.70 -32.11 -26.71
C ALA A 708 -19.83 -32.69 -27.83
N TYR A 709 -19.76 -34.02 -27.92
CA TYR A 709 -19.05 -34.69 -29.01
C TYR A 709 -19.66 -34.36 -30.37
N ASP A 710 -20.99 -34.46 -30.49
CA ASP A 710 -21.68 -34.16 -31.76
C ASP A 710 -21.44 -32.72 -32.24
N LEU A 711 -21.39 -31.77 -31.31
CA LEU A 711 -21.08 -30.38 -31.63
C LEU A 711 -19.64 -30.18 -32.13
N LEU A 712 -18.67 -30.81 -31.47
CA LEU A 712 -17.26 -30.73 -31.88
C LEU A 712 -17.01 -31.41 -33.22
N ILE A 713 -17.57 -32.60 -33.43
CA ILE A 713 -17.49 -33.35 -34.68
C ILE A 713 -17.99 -32.45 -35.83
N ARG A 714 -19.21 -31.89 -35.70
CA ARG A 714 -19.76 -30.99 -36.73
C ARG A 714 -18.90 -29.75 -36.95
N SER A 715 -18.33 -29.17 -35.89
CA SER A 715 -17.48 -27.97 -36.00
C SER A 715 -16.16 -28.25 -36.69
N LEU A 716 -15.57 -29.41 -36.44
CA LEU A 716 -14.39 -29.88 -37.17
C LEU A 716 -14.69 -30.10 -38.64
N GLU A 717 -15.75 -30.84 -38.97
CA GLU A 717 -16.12 -31.13 -40.37
C GLU A 717 -16.43 -29.87 -41.16
N ARG A 718 -17.13 -28.91 -40.55
CA ARG A 718 -17.45 -27.61 -41.15
C ARG A 718 -16.27 -26.63 -41.20
N GLY A 719 -15.18 -26.92 -40.50
CA GLY A 719 -14.01 -26.03 -40.44
C GLY A 719 -14.26 -24.76 -39.65
N THR A 720 -15.21 -24.79 -38.70
CA THR A 720 -15.52 -23.65 -37.83
C THR A 720 -14.76 -23.68 -36.51
N MET A 721 -14.08 -24.80 -36.22
CA MET A 721 -13.18 -24.96 -35.08
C MET A 721 -11.89 -24.18 -35.29
N ASP A 722 -11.55 -23.33 -34.33
CA ASP A 722 -10.26 -22.65 -34.28
C ASP A 722 -9.17 -23.61 -33.78
N GLY A 723 -8.02 -23.61 -34.47
CA GLY A 723 -6.90 -24.49 -34.16
C GLY A 723 -6.40 -24.32 -32.74
N TRP A 724 -6.21 -23.07 -32.29
CA TRP A 724 -5.71 -22.76 -30.96
C TRP A 724 -6.65 -23.29 -29.87
N TYR A 725 -7.96 -23.08 -30.02
CA TYR A 725 -8.97 -23.62 -29.08
C TYR A 725 -9.01 -25.14 -29.06
N LEU A 726 -8.92 -25.79 -30.22
CA LEU A 726 -8.89 -27.24 -30.25
C LEU A 726 -7.65 -27.80 -29.55
N GLY A 727 -6.48 -27.21 -29.77
CA GLY A 727 -5.25 -27.63 -29.10
C GLY A 727 -5.31 -27.42 -27.60
N LEU A 728 -5.87 -26.27 -27.15
CA LEU A 728 -6.11 -26.00 -25.74
C LEU A 728 -7.03 -27.07 -25.09
N TYR A 729 -8.17 -27.38 -25.72
CA TYR A 729 -9.08 -28.38 -25.17
C TYR A 729 -8.51 -29.79 -25.23
N ALA A 730 -7.84 -30.16 -26.32
CA ALA A 730 -7.24 -31.48 -26.46
C ALA A 730 -6.24 -31.74 -25.33
N ASN A 731 -5.46 -30.72 -24.96
CA ASN A 731 -4.54 -30.77 -23.82
C ASN A 731 -5.30 -31.01 -22.50
N GLY A 732 -6.28 -30.15 -22.17
CA GLY A 732 -7.05 -30.28 -20.93
C GLY A 732 -7.85 -31.59 -20.82
N TRP A 733 -8.47 -32.05 -21.91
CA TRP A 733 -9.20 -33.32 -21.94
C TRP A 733 -8.28 -34.52 -21.82
N GLN A 734 -7.14 -34.53 -22.52
CA GLN A 734 -6.14 -35.58 -22.42
C GLN A 734 -5.67 -35.74 -20.97
N GLU A 735 -5.37 -34.63 -20.30
CA GLU A 735 -4.95 -34.62 -18.90
C GLU A 735 -6.06 -35.13 -17.97
N CYS A 736 -7.29 -34.62 -18.11
CA CYS A 736 -8.45 -35.14 -17.39
C CYS A 736 -8.61 -36.66 -17.57
N ARG A 737 -8.54 -37.17 -18.80
CA ARG A 737 -8.72 -38.62 -19.05
C ARG A 737 -7.57 -39.44 -18.49
N GLN A 738 -6.36 -38.89 -18.46
CA GLN A 738 -5.23 -39.53 -17.78
C GLN A 738 -5.46 -39.66 -16.28
N HIS A 739 -5.94 -38.60 -15.61
CA HIS A 739 -6.28 -38.68 -14.19
C HIS A 739 -7.45 -39.64 -13.91
N ALA A 740 -8.48 -39.66 -14.76
CA ALA A 740 -9.61 -40.59 -14.64
C ALA A 740 -9.18 -42.06 -14.72
N SER A 741 -8.36 -42.42 -15.71
CA SER A 741 -7.80 -43.79 -15.84
C SER A 741 -6.94 -44.17 -14.63
N ARG A 742 -6.04 -43.28 -14.19
CA ARG A 742 -5.18 -43.54 -13.03
C ARG A 742 -5.96 -43.66 -11.72
N PHE A 743 -6.99 -42.84 -11.52
CA PHE A 743 -7.89 -42.93 -10.37
C PHE A 743 -8.57 -44.29 -10.28
N LEU A 744 -9.10 -44.81 -11.40
CA LEU A 744 -9.76 -46.13 -11.42
C LEU A 744 -8.77 -47.29 -11.20
N ASN A 745 -7.53 -47.16 -11.67
CA ASN A 745 -6.47 -48.12 -11.36
C ASN A 745 -6.07 -48.09 -9.87
N GLU A 746 -6.09 -46.92 -9.23
CA GLU A 746 -5.91 -46.80 -7.78
C GLU A 746 -7.11 -47.38 -7.01
N ALA A 747 -8.34 -47.09 -7.45
CA ALA A 747 -9.56 -47.65 -6.87
C ALA A 747 -9.54 -49.18 -6.91
N LYS A 748 -9.07 -49.77 -8.02
CA LYS A 748 -8.89 -51.21 -8.16
C LYS A 748 -7.94 -51.79 -7.11
N ARG A 749 -6.84 -51.10 -6.80
CA ARG A 749 -5.87 -51.53 -5.77
C ARG A 749 -6.43 -51.41 -4.35
N ARG A 750 -7.21 -50.37 -4.08
CA ARG A 750 -7.77 -50.08 -2.75
C ARG A 750 -8.98 -50.93 -2.40
N LEU A 751 -9.87 -51.19 -3.36
CA LEU A 751 -11.13 -51.90 -3.17
C LEU A 751 -11.04 -53.40 -3.50
N ASP A 752 -9.82 -53.96 -3.53
CA ASP A 752 -9.53 -55.32 -3.99
C ASP A 752 -10.49 -56.34 -3.36
N GLY A 753 -11.33 -56.94 -4.20
CA GLY A 753 -12.42 -57.79 -3.77
C GLY A 753 -13.09 -58.50 -4.96
N PRO A 754 -13.35 -59.81 -4.86
CA PRO A 754 -13.83 -60.61 -5.99
C PRO A 754 -15.20 -60.16 -6.54
N GLY A 755 -16.05 -59.57 -5.69
CA GLY A 755 -17.36 -59.05 -6.11
C GLY A 755 -17.30 -57.76 -6.94
N LEU A 756 -16.20 -57.00 -6.86
CA LEU A 756 -16.02 -55.73 -7.58
C LEU A 756 -15.02 -55.83 -8.73
N ALA A 757 -14.13 -56.83 -8.71
CA ALA A 757 -13.01 -56.96 -9.63
C ALA A 757 -13.41 -56.83 -11.11
N GLY A 758 -14.47 -57.51 -11.54
CA GLY A 758 -14.95 -57.44 -12.92
C GLY A 758 -15.47 -56.06 -13.33
N ALA A 759 -16.23 -55.39 -12.46
CA ALA A 759 -16.77 -54.06 -12.73
C ALA A 759 -15.69 -52.97 -12.69
N LEU A 760 -14.73 -53.07 -11.75
CA LEU A 760 -13.56 -52.20 -11.67
C LEU A 760 -12.67 -52.34 -12.91
N GLU A 761 -12.41 -53.57 -13.35
CA GLU A 761 -11.64 -53.84 -14.58
C GLU A 761 -12.34 -53.24 -15.81
N ALA A 762 -13.66 -53.41 -15.91
CA ALA A 762 -14.43 -52.82 -17.00
C ALA A 762 -14.36 -51.30 -17.00
N ALA A 763 -14.58 -50.66 -15.84
CA ALA A 763 -14.50 -49.21 -15.70
C ALA A 763 -13.10 -48.67 -16.03
N ALA A 764 -12.05 -49.28 -15.48
CA ALA A 764 -10.66 -48.88 -15.74
C ALA A 764 -10.28 -49.03 -17.23
N ARG A 765 -10.70 -50.13 -17.87
CA ARG A 765 -10.46 -50.36 -19.29
C ARG A 765 -11.11 -49.30 -20.19
N GLU A 766 -12.37 -48.93 -19.94
CA GLU A 766 -13.03 -47.91 -20.78
C GLU A 766 -12.46 -46.51 -20.53
N ALA A 767 -12.09 -46.18 -19.29
CA ALA A 767 -11.37 -44.94 -18.98
C ALA A 767 -10.00 -44.87 -19.67
N GLU A 768 -9.28 -45.98 -19.72
CA GLU A 768 -8.00 -46.09 -20.42
C GLU A 768 -8.17 -45.93 -21.93
N ARG A 769 -9.22 -46.51 -22.51
CA ARG A 769 -9.57 -46.33 -23.92
C ARG A 769 -9.84 -44.85 -24.25
N LEU A 770 -10.56 -44.13 -23.39
CA LEU A 770 -10.75 -42.68 -23.52
C LEU A 770 -9.41 -41.94 -23.44
N ARG A 771 -8.56 -42.25 -22.45
CA ARG A 771 -7.22 -41.67 -22.31
C ARG A 771 -6.41 -41.80 -23.61
N VAL A 772 -6.38 -42.98 -24.20
CA VAL A 772 -5.65 -43.24 -25.46
C VAL A 772 -6.21 -42.43 -26.63
N LEU A 773 -7.53 -42.31 -26.74
CA LEU A 773 -8.17 -41.54 -27.82
C LEU A 773 -7.90 -40.04 -27.70
N PHE A 774 -7.98 -39.47 -26.49
CA PHE A 774 -7.66 -38.06 -26.27
C PHE A 774 -6.16 -37.77 -26.37
N ALA A 775 -5.29 -38.71 -26.01
CA ALA A 775 -3.84 -38.60 -26.28
C ALA A 775 -3.58 -38.48 -27.79
N LYS A 776 -4.21 -39.33 -28.61
CA LYS A 776 -4.11 -39.23 -30.09
C LYS A 776 -4.68 -37.93 -30.63
N LEU A 777 -5.78 -37.43 -30.05
CA LEU A 777 -6.34 -36.15 -30.44
C LEU A 777 -5.37 -35.00 -30.12
N TYR A 778 -4.73 -35.04 -28.95
CA TYR A 778 -3.69 -34.08 -28.56
C TYR A 778 -2.45 -34.17 -29.46
N ASP A 779 -1.95 -35.37 -29.74
CA ASP A 779 -0.83 -35.55 -30.69
C ASP A 779 -1.18 -34.98 -32.08
N MET A 780 -2.44 -35.16 -32.48
CA MET A 780 -2.97 -34.60 -33.73
C MET A 780 -3.17 -33.10 -33.66
N PHE A 781 -3.45 -32.50 -32.51
CA PHE A 781 -3.69 -31.08 -32.30
C PHE A 781 -2.98 -30.60 -31.03
N PRO A 782 -1.64 -30.47 -31.04
CA PRO A 782 -0.89 -30.15 -29.83
C PRO A 782 -1.15 -28.72 -29.35
N TRP A 783 -0.82 -28.45 -28.08
CA TRP A 783 -0.94 -27.11 -27.51
C TRP A 783 -0.16 -26.08 -28.33
N MET A 784 -0.70 -24.85 -28.43
CA MET A 784 -0.22 -23.73 -29.25
C MET A 784 -0.35 -23.95 -30.77
N GLN A 785 -1.47 -24.51 -31.23
CA GLN A 785 -1.84 -24.41 -32.63
C GLN A 785 -1.99 -22.93 -33.07
N PRO A 786 -1.79 -22.63 -34.37
CA PRO A 786 -2.10 -21.30 -34.91
C PRO A 786 -3.55 -20.89 -34.67
N PHE A 787 -3.76 -19.60 -34.43
CA PHE A 787 -5.10 -19.00 -34.40
C PHE A 787 -5.75 -19.09 -35.79
N GLY A 788 -7.07 -19.27 -35.80
CA GLY A 788 -7.89 -19.37 -37.00
C GLY A 788 -8.35 -20.80 -37.32
N PRO A 789 -9.19 -20.96 -38.36
CA PRO A 789 -9.66 -22.26 -38.81
C PRO A 789 -8.52 -23.20 -39.18
N ILE A 790 -8.66 -24.49 -38.87
CA ILE A 790 -7.70 -25.51 -39.27
C ILE A 790 -7.84 -25.74 -40.79
N PRO A 791 -6.84 -25.37 -41.62
CA PRO A 791 -6.99 -25.41 -43.09
C PRO A 791 -6.99 -26.84 -43.64
N ASP A 792 -6.29 -27.74 -42.95
CA ASP A 792 -6.15 -29.14 -43.34
C ASP A 792 -7.46 -29.91 -43.14
N THR A 793 -8.12 -30.19 -44.25
CA THR A 793 -9.42 -30.86 -44.26
C THR A 793 -9.31 -32.32 -43.84
N GLU A 794 -8.28 -33.04 -44.30
CA GLU A 794 -8.09 -34.46 -43.95
C GLU A 794 -7.84 -34.62 -42.46
N ARG A 795 -6.98 -33.77 -41.88
CA ARG A 795 -6.72 -33.75 -40.44
C ARG A 795 -7.97 -33.42 -39.63
N ARG A 796 -8.82 -32.49 -40.10
CA ARG A 796 -10.12 -32.20 -39.45
C ARG A 796 -11.04 -33.42 -39.42
N TYR A 797 -11.19 -34.13 -40.54
CA TYR A 797 -12.01 -35.35 -40.60
C TYR A 797 -11.42 -36.49 -39.76
N ALA A 798 -10.09 -36.64 -39.73
CA ALA A 798 -9.41 -37.61 -38.87
C ALA A 798 -9.66 -37.30 -37.38
N GLY A 799 -9.61 -36.02 -37.00
CA GLY A 799 -9.96 -35.56 -35.65
C GLY A 799 -11.43 -35.84 -35.30
N ALA A 800 -12.35 -35.58 -36.23
CA ALA A 800 -13.76 -35.89 -36.08
C ALA A 800 -14.00 -37.40 -35.87
N GLU A 801 -13.26 -38.25 -36.58
CA GLU A 801 -13.33 -39.71 -36.41
C GLU A 801 -12.81 -40.18 -35.05
N LEU A 802 -11.71 -39.58 -34.55
CA LEU A 802 -11.25 -39.82 -33.17
C LEU A 802 -12.34 -39.45 -32.15
N LEU A 803 -13.04 -38.33 -32.35
CA LEU A 803 -14.13 -37.91 -31.47
C LEU A 803 -15.35 -38.83 -31.55
N ARG A 804 -15.68 -39.42 -32.71
CA ARG A 804 -16.75 -40.44 -32.80
C ARG A 804 -16.41 -41.67 -31.98
N ARG A 805 -15.16 -42.13 -32.08
CA ARG A 805 -14.67 -43.26 -31.29
C ARG A 805 -14.65 -42.94 -29.80
N ALA A 806 -14.27 -41.71 -29.44
CA ALA A 806 -14.29 -41.25 -28.05
C ALA A 806 -15.73 -41.14 -27.52
N LYS A 807 -16.67 -40.64 -28.32
CA LYS A 807 -18.10 -40.62 -27.99
C LYS A 807 -18.63 -42.01 -27.66
N GLN A 808 -18.31 -43.01 -28.48
CA GLN A 808 -18.71 -44.40 -28.21
C GLN A 808 -18.04 -44.94 -26.93
N ALA A 809 -16.74 -44.70 -26.76
CA ALA A 809 -16.02 -45.11 -25.56
C ALA A 809 -16.58 -44.44 -24.29
N GLU A 810 -17.03 -43.19 -24.37
CA GLU A 810 -17.70 -42.49 -23.28
C GLU A 810 -19.01 -43.19 -22.91
N ALA A 811 -19.83 -43.55 -23.90
CA ALA A 811 -21.09 -44.25 -23.66
C ALA A 811 -20.86 -45.63 -23.03
N ASP A 812 -19.82 -46.35 -23.45
CA ASP A 812 -19.41 -47.63 -22.87
C ASP A 812 -18.91 -47.43 -21.42
N ALA A 813 -18.10 -46.39 -21.19
CA ALA A 813 -17.60 -46.03 -19.87
C ALA A 813 -18.75 -45.68 -18.90
N MET A 814 -19.74 -44.89 -19.33
CA MET A 814 -20.89 -44.54 -18.47
C MET A 814 -21.70 -45.76 -18.05
N LYS A 815 -21.83 -46.79 -18.92
CA LYS A 815 -22.46 -48.06 -18.54
C LYS A 815 -21.62 -48.83 -17.53
N ALA A 816 -20.30 -48.89 -17.73
CA ALA A 816 -19.39 -49.54 -16.79
C ALA A 816 -19.38 -48.85 -15.43
N TYR A 817 -19.41 -47.52 -15.41
CA TYR A 817 -19.50 -46.72 -14.19
C TYR A 817 -20.83 -46.95 -13.47
N ALA A 818 -21.96 -46.94 -14.20
CA ALA A 818 -23.28 -47.22 -13.62
C ALA A 818 -23.36 -48.61 -12.97
N GLU A 819 -22.78 -49.63 -13.59
CA GLU A 819 -22.73 -50.97 -13.01
C GLU A 819 -21.82 -51.03 -11.77
N LEU A 820 -20.64 -50.39 -11.82
CA LEU A 820 -19.76 -50.31 -10.66
C LEU A 820 -20.43 -49.60 -9.48
N ILE A 821 -21.12 -48.48 -9.73
CA ILE A 821 -21.89 -47.75 -8.71
C ILE A 821 -22.95 -48.64 -8.06
N ARG A 822 -23.64 -49.49 -8.84
CA ARG A 822 -24.66 -50.41 -8.32
C ARG A 822 -24.09 -51.45 -7.34
N LEU A 823 -22.81 -51.79 -7.49
CA LEU A 823 -22.12 -52.78 -6.67
C LEU A 823 -21.42 -52.17 -5.43
N LEU A 824 -21.15 -50.86 -5.45
CA LEU A 824 -20.55 -50.08 -4.35
C LEU A 824 -21.59 -49.58 -3.36
#